data_AF-A0A8H6N3G1-F1
#
_entry.id   AF-A0A8H6N3G1-F1
#
_cell.length_a   1.000
_cell.length_b   1.000
_cell.length_c   1.000
_cell.angle_alpha   90.00
_cell.angle_beta   90.00
_cell.angle_gamma   90.00
#
_symmetry.space_group_name_H-M   'P 1'
#
loop_
_entity.id
_entity.type
_entity.pdbx_description
1 polymer ?
#
loop_
_entity_poly.entity_id
_entity_poly.type
_entity_poly.pdbx_seq_one_letter_code
_entity_poly.pdbx_strand_id
1 'polypeptide(L)'
;MSQPLTRKLWRFARPAVKIAGHLRPPRHAAFSTSPSRRIMETTGFTENQLTVREAVTQICAQFPNTYWQEHDQSEQDPTEFHAALARDGWLGIALPESLGGSGLGISEATMMMQTITESGAGMAGAQSIHANVYATQPLARFGTRAQLEETIPNIISGKWRACFGVTEPNAGLDTLRLSTSAKKQSDGSYLVTGQKIWITCAQVASKMILLARTKALEDCAKPSEGLSLFCINLDRGQPGLDMRKIRKMGGRAVDANEVFFEDYRIPASSLVGQEGQGFRIILHGMNAERCLLAGEALGLGYAAVSRAAEYARDRVVFRRPIGQNQGVAHPLADAYMRLEAAKLATYHAARLYDASKEDETIRQDAVGVACNSAKYMAAEAAFTACERAVLTHGGMGYAAEYDVERMPTDELKKSRAKHACRECNSRRVRCNVTERLPCSNCESANAVCEVLPSRRGRYPRKSKKERRSAAAASATPERGPPLSAPSPALTSAVTVAATLASMRTASPSVVPSTTASSSQTPFHAETPASVHSATGTGSSRFFGESNFLTLVPGASEPGSDAAAGDVALKGRLAFPVSRTSQSEDPGISPAGSNHVSPATERYLRDEGALTFPDMQRCLPALRAYFSWFHPCFPVLDRADVARRLAAREISPLLLQAMLFIGSTYCDEATILAMGFKDRSEAKRVTYSRARALFHANWEKDEFTLIQALFLCSFWRGGPTDWRDVRYWLGCVLTLAQTHGLHRSTRFITRDPQFARMRRRVWWSIYVRERQAAISLGLPCRIRDEDCDIEPLTSADLEDDADEQQATGFGSTKLEHIHYVTKMVDIARLLGRIMDTHFAPGRGPPGPAEVRDLKQQLEQWKQSLPDDMRRGPEDGQSSVLTCLIHLAYNHLRILVHRNGWLRNRDEEDKKAALAAACRISRIAEDMLAQKTLQYGQMHMWVPKAININIAAIKGTSANFPRLTSLFGALCIHAIDIRSADGIGRRLAEHRAQMCLLGLKEIQKYWRINNNVLDLFLQYLDESIAKRLHNDGTEMAPAPAGSATGHNPSLEASTTSPSQSLLSGQDPASHSRMDVMEDQYFNLMRTNWEGEDALGDLGLFLDPQLYANGPMQVEGLNFLQRCL
;
A
#
# COMPACT_ATOMS: atom_id res chain seq x y z
N MET A 1 -0.23 -66.06 7.44
CA MET A 1 0.84 -67.05 7.73
C MET A 1 1.47 -67.49 6.41
N SER A 2 2.78 -67.61 6.22
CA SER A 2 3.92 -66.82 6.75
C SER A 2 5.27 -67.28 6.14
N GLN A 3 5.85 -66.48 5.21
CA GLN A 3 7.24 -66.57 4.70
C GLN A 3 7.64 -67.86 3.93
N PRO A 4 8.87 -68.00 3.35
CA PRO A 4 9.95 -67.02 3.02
C PRO A 4 10.48 -67.08 1.54
N LEU A 5 11.34 -66.11 1.13
CA LEU A 5 12.70 -66.31 0.50
C LEU A 5 13.21 -65.21 -0.49
N THR A 6 13.99 -64.25 0.05
CA THR A 6 15.30 -63.72 -0.43
C THR A 6 15.64 -63.30 -1.90
N ARG A 7 16.36 -62.16 -2.01
CA ARG A 7 17.38 -61.75 -3.03
C ARG A 7 16.84 -61.25 -4.41
N LYS A 8 17.52 -60.38 -5.20
CA LYS A 8 18.95 -59.96 -5.29
C LYS A 8 19.15 -58.65 -6.11
N LEU A 9 20.23 -57.86 -5.85
CA LEU A 9 20.90 -56.84 -6.72
C LEU A 9 20.10 -55.53 -7.04
N TRP A 10 20.72 -54.37 -7.34
CA TRP A 10 21.99 -54.05 -8.04
C TRP A 10 23.00 -53.13 -7.31
N ARG A 11 24.21 -52.97 -7.89
CA ARG A 11 25.27 -52.00 -7.51
C ARG A 11 26.06 -51.54 -8.76
N PHE A 12 26.44 -50.26 -8.82
CA PHE A 12 27.63 -49.75 -9.51
C PHE A 12 28.25 -48.66 -8.60
N ALA A 13 29.48 -48.80 -8.06
CA ALA A 13 30.80 -48.79 -8.69
C ALA A 13 31.37 -47.36 -8.85
N ARG A 14 32.21 -46.93 -7.89
CA ARG A 14 33.11 -45.77 -8.00
C ARG A 14 34.56 -46.26 -8.20
N PRO A 15 35.36 -45.68 -9.12
CA PRO A 15 36.80 -45.87 -9.14
C PRO A 15 37.51 -44.97 -8.12
N ALA A 16 38.66 -45.40 -7.62
CA ALA A 16 39.57 -44.59 -6.80
C ALA A 16 40.98 -44.67 -7.39
N VAL A 17 41.68 -43.53 -7.49
CA VAL A 17 43.05 -43.42 -8.00
C VAL A 17 43.91 -42.60 -7.02
N LYS A 18 45.23 -42.84 -7.06
CA LYS A 18 46.16 -42.64 -5.94
C LYS A 18 46.61 -41.19 -5.71
N ILE A 19 47.09 -40.99 -4.48
CA ILE A 19 47.83 -39.80 -4.03
C ILE A 19 49.21 -39.75 -4.68
N ALA A 20 49.56 -38.60 -5.23
CA ALA A 20 50.92 -38.06 -5.26
C ALA A 20 50.78 -36.54 -5.10
N GLY A 21 51.58 -35.89 -4.26
CA GLY A 21 51.45 -34.46 -4.01
C GLY A 21 52.81 -33.78 -3.88
N HIS A 22 52.84 -32.45 -3.96
CA HIS A 22 53.91 -31.60 -3.44
C HIS A 22 53.42 -30.14 -3.26
N LEU A 23 54.01 -29.46 -2.27
CA LEU A 23 54.02 -27.99 -2.03
C LEU A 23 52.67 -27.26 -1.74
N ARG A 24 52.66 -26.45 -0.67
CA ARG A 24 51.55 -25.57 -0.25
C ARG A 24 51.86 -24.08 -0.48
N PRO A 25 50.97 -23.33 -1.14
CA PRO A 25 50.80 -21.89 -0.92
C PRO A 25 49.91 -21.61 0.33
N PRO A 26 49.78 -20.35 0.79
CA PRO A 26 49.09 -20.02 2.05
C PRO A 26 47.57 -20.18 1.99
N ARG A 27 46.97 -20.46 3.16
CA ARG A 27 45.52 -20.61 3.34
C ARG A 27 44.80 -19.26 3.30
N HIS A 28 44.14 -18.94 2.19
CA HIS A 28 42.90 -18.16 2.27
C HIS A 28 41.76 -19.11 2.66
N ALA A 29 40.96 -18.73 3.66
CA ALA A 29 39.84 -19.52 4.13
C ALA A 29 38.64 -19.37 3.18
N ALA A 30 38.60 -20.20 2.13
CA ALA A 30 37.42 -20.34 1.28
C ALA A 30 36.26 -20.92 2.11
N PHE A 31 35.21 -20.14 2.33
CA PHE A 31 34.00 -20.60 2.99
C PHE A 31 33.25 -21.60 2.11
N SER A 32 33.12 -22.83 2.62
CA SER A 32 32.15 -23.88 2.24
C SER A 32 31.73 -23.97 0.77
N THR A 33 32.19 -25.02 0.08
CA THR A 33 31.50 -25.57 -1.09
C THR A 33 30.18 -26.25 -0.67
N SER A 34 29.21 -25.46 -0.24
CA SER A 34 27.84 -25.93 -0.02
C SER A 34 27.18 -26.21 -1.38
N PRO A 35 26.37 -27.28 -1.52
CA PRO A 35 25.46 -27.38 -2.66
C PRO A 35 24.51 -26.18 -2.67
N SER A 36 23.94 -25.86 -3.84
CA SER A 36 23.04 -24.71 -3.99
C SER A 36 21.93 -24.76 -2.95
N ARG A 37 21.87 -23.72 -2.09
CA ARG A 37 20.80 -23.57 -1.10
C ARG A 37 19.51 -23.22 -1.84
N ARG A 38 18.71 -24.24 -2.16
CA ARG A 38 17.30 -24.07 -2.54
C ARG A 38 16.63 -23.22 -1.46
N ILE A 39 15.85 -22.22 -1.86
CA ILE A 39 15.27 -21.24 -0.92
C ILE A 39 14.12 -21.84 -0.11
N MET A 40 13.31 -22.71 -0.71
CA MET A 40 12.24 -23.45 -0.04
C MET A 40 12.77 -24.32 1.11
N GLU A 41 12.26 -24.10 2.32
CA GLU A 41 12.49 -24.99 3.47
C GLU A 41 11.75 -26.34 3.28
N THR A 42 12.40 -27.46 3.61
CA THR A 42 11.92 -28.82 3.32
C THR A 42 11.48 -29.62 4.56
N THR A 43 11.56 -29.07 5.77
CA THR A 43 10.94 -29.70 6.96
C THR A 43 9.42 -29.82 6.82
N GLY A 44 8.87 -30.98 7.21
CA GLY A 44 7.41 -31.24 7.25
C GLY A 44 6.82 -31.97 6.03
N PHE A 45 7.67 -32.43 5.10
CA PHE A 45 7.30 -33.27 3.95
C PHE A 45 7.58 -34.76 4.19
N THR A 46 6.85 -35.62 3.46
CA THR A 46 7.04 -37.08 3.45
C THR A 46 8.25 -37.48 2.60
N GLU A 47 8.79 -38.68 2.86
CA GLU A 47 9.84 -39.26 2.00
C GLU A 47 9.36 -39.45 0.56
N ASN A 48 8.08 -39.79 0.37
CA ASN A 48 7.42 -39.84 -0.94
C ASN A 48 7.44 -38.47 -1.64
N GLN A 49 7.01 -37.39 -0.98
CA GLN A 49 7.03 -36.03 -1.53
C GLN A 49 8.45 -35.59 -1.93
N LEU A 50 9.45 -35.87 -1.09
CA LEU A 50 10.84 -35.55 -1.39
C LEU A 50 11.39 -36.37 -2.57
N THR A 51 11.01 -37.65 -2.67
CA THR A 51 11.37 -38.53 -3.79
C THR A 51 10.73 -38.08 -5.11
N VAL A 52 9.44 -37.73 -5.09
CA VAL A 52 8.73 -37.14 -6.24
C VAL A 52 9.41 -35.84 -6.68
N ARG A 53 9.74 -34.95 -5.73
CA ARG A 53 10.47 -33.71 -6.00
C ARG A 53 11.85 -33.95 -6.61
N GLU A 54 12.61 -34.95 -6.15
CA GLU A 54 13.90 -35.28 -6.76
C GLU A 54 13.74 -35.82 -8.19
N ALA A 55 12.88 -36.82 -8.41
CA ALA A 55 12.67 -37.41 -9.73
C ALA A 55 12.16 -36.39 -10.75
N VAL A 56 11.15 -35.58 -10.39
CA VAL A 56 10.62 -34.52 -11.25
C VAL A 56 11.67 -33.43 -11.51
N THR A 57 12.56 -33.12 -10.56
CA THR A 57 13.72 -32.22 -10.81
C THR A 57 14.60 -32.76 -11.95
N GLN A 58 14.89 -34.07 -12.00
CA GLN A 58 15.73 -34.67 -13.05
C GLN A 58 15.07 -34.68 -14.44
N ILE A 59 13.73 -34.73 -14.50
CA ILE A 59 12.99 -34.59 -15.76
C ILE A 59 13.02 -33.14 -16.22
N CYS A 60 12.64 -32.19 -15.35
CA CYS A 60 12.66 -30.76 -15.68
C CYS A 60 14.05 -30.23 -16.06
N ALA A 61 15.13 -30.79 -15.51
CA ALA A 61 16.50 -30.42 -15.86
C ALA A 61 16.88 -30.64 -17.34
N GLN A 62 16.10 -31.44 -18.07
CA GLN A 62 16.27 -31.66 -19.52
C GLN A 62 15.69 -30.52 -20.38
N PHE A 63 14.89 -29.62 -19.78
CA PHE A 63 14.12 -28.58 -20.47
C PHE A 63 14.53 -27.17 -19.96
N PRO A 64 15.66 -26.62 -20.44
CA PRO A 64 16.20 -25.34 -19.96
C PRO A 64 15.28 -24.15 -20.29
N ASN A 65 15.48 -23.00 -19.63
CA ASN A 65 14.65 -21.81 -19.84
C ASN A 65 14.54 -21.40 -21.32
N THR A 66 15.56 -21.62 -22.15
CA THR A 66 15.53 -21.31 -23.60
C THR A 66 14.45 -22.07 -24.35
N TYR A 67 14.20 -23.35 -24.02
CA TYR A 67 13.08 -24.13 -24.57
C TYR A 67 11.74 -23.45 -24.22
N TRP A 68 11.57 -23.02 -22.97
CA TRP A 68 10.36 -22.33 -22.52
C TRP A 68 10.19 -20.94 -23.14
N GLN A 69 11.28 -20.22 -23.40
CA GLN A 69 11.27 -18.95 -24.14
C GLN A 69 10.92 -19.14 -25.62
N GLU A 70 11.44 -20.19 -26.27
CA GLU A 70 11.16 -20.52 -27.66
C GLU A 70 9.69 -20.91 -27.85
N HIS A 71 9.16 -21.81 -27.02
CA HIS A 71 7.75 -22.22 -27.06
C HIS A 71 6.78 -21.07 -26.71
N ASP A 72 7.11 -20.18 -25.78
CA ASP A 72 6.28 -19.00 -25.48
C ASP A 72 6.36 -17.94 -26.61
N GLN A 73 7.46 -17.87 -27.35
CA GLN A 73 7.60 -17.00 -28.54
C GLN A 73 6.91 -17.55 -29.79
N SER A 74 6.95 -18.87 -30.03
CA SER A 74 6.28 -19.52 -31.17
C SER A 74 4.80 -19.81 -30.91
N GLU A 75 4.38 -19.73 -29.64
CA GLU A 75 3.07 -20.13 -29.13
C GLU A 75 2.70 -21.61 -29.41
N GLN A 76 3.69 -22.51 -29.30
CA GLN A 76 3.59 -23.96 -29.57
C GLN A 76 3.56 -24.80 -28.29
N ASP A 77 2.75 -25.87 -28.28
CA ASP A 77 2.62 -26.79 -27.14
C ASP A 77 3.96 -27.49 -26.82
N PRO A 78 4.36 -27.61 -25.54
CA PRO A 78 5.59 -28.29 -25.14
C PRO A 78 5.41 -29.83 -25.16
N THR A 79 5.19 -30.39 -26.35
CA THR A 79 4.80 -31.81 -26.53
C THR A 79 5.83 -32.79 -25.96
N GLU A 80 7.10 -32.43 -26.05
CA GLU A 80 8.28 -33.18 -25.65
C GLU A 80 8.37 -33.29 -24.12
N PHE A 81 8.03 -32.20 -23.41
CA PHE A 81 7.94 -32.17 -21.95
C PHE A 81 6.78 -33.03 -21.44
N HIS A 82 5.60 -32.91 -22.05
CA HIS A 82 4.46 -33.77 -21.74
C HIS A 82 4.78 -35.25 -21.98
N ALA A 83 5.41 -35.58 -23.12
CA ALA A 83 5.80 -36.94 -23.46
C ALA A 83 6.90 -37.51 -22.53
N ALA A 84 7.78 -36.67 -21.98
CA ALA A 84 8.77 -37.10 -20.98
C ALA A 84 8.08 -37.49 -19.66
N LEU A 85 7.16 -36.65 -19.15
CA LEU A 85 6.41 -36.97 -17.93
C LEU A 85 5.44 -38.16 -18.12
N ALA A 86 4.83 -38.30 -19.30
CA ALA A 86 3.98 -39.44 -19.63
C ALA A 86 4.74 -40.78 -19.65
N ARG A 87 5.94 -40.80 -20.24
CA ARG A 87 6.78 -42.00 -20.35
C ARG A 87 7.10 -42.64 -18.99
N ASP A 88 7.35 -41.79 -18.00
CA ASP A 88 7.73 -42.19 -16.66
C ASP A 88 6.50 -42.29 -15.71
N GLY A 89 5.28 -42.22 -16.27
CA GLY A 89 4.01 -42.48 -15.58
C GLY A 89 3.41 -41.31 -14.78
N TRP A 90 4.04 -40.14 -14.75
CA TRP A 90 3.69 -39.01 -13.86
C TRP A 90 2.28 -38.44 -14.06
N LEU A 91 1.70 -38.60 -15.24
CA LEU A 91 0.29 -38.25 -15.50
C LEU A 91 -0.69 -39.07 -14.65
N GLY A 92 -0.26 -40.26 -14.18
CA GLY A 92 -1.01 -41.17 -13.32
C GLY A 92 -0.75 -41.04 -11.82
N ILE A 93 0.03 -40.03 -11.37
CA ILE A 93 0.51 -39.94 -9.98
C ILE A 93 -0.61 -40.02 -8.91
N ALA A 94 -1.77 -39.43 -9.19
CA ALA A 94 -2.94 -39.40 -8.31
C ALA A 94 -4.10 -40.28 -8.81
N LEU A 95 -3.82 -41.29 -9.64
CA LEU A 95 -4.79 -42.23 -10.21
C LEU A 95 -4.53 -43.66 -9.71
N PRO A 96 -5.55 -44.56 -9.74
CA PRO A 96 -5.42 -45.89 -9.13
C PRO A 96 -4.39 -46.80 -9.80
N GLU A 97 -3.63 -47.55 -9.01
CA GLU A 97 -2.65 -48.55 -9.48
C GLU A 97 -3.29 -49.61 -10.38
N SER A 98 -4.54 -50.01 -10.10
CA SER A 98 -5.33 -50.96 -10.89
C SER A 98 -5.64 -50.51 -12.33
N LEU A 99 -5.43 -49.23 -12.63
CA LEU A 99 -5.55 -48.63 -13.96
C LEU A 99 -4.20 -48.13 -14.52
N GLY A 100 -3.09 -48.52 -13.88
CA GLY A 100 -1.72 -48.12 -14.24
C GLY A 100 -1.23 -46.81 -13.62
N GLY A 101 -1.96 -46.25 -12.65
CA GLY A 101 -1.51 -45.06 -11.90
C GLY A 101 -0.53 -45.37 -10.78
N SER A 102 -0.12 -44.35 -10.03
CA SER A 102 0.85 -44.48 -8.92
C SER A 102 0.23 -44.46 -7.53
N GLY A 103 -1.09 -44.23 -7.40
CA GLY A 103 -1.81 -44.25 -6.12
C GLY A 103 -1.45 -43.17 -5.08
N LEU A 104 -0.43 -42.33 -5.31
CA LEU A 104 0.19 -41.49 -4.27
C LEU A 104 -0.70 -40.36 -3.72
N GLY A 105 -1.63 -39.84 -4.52
CA GLY A 105 -2.59 -38.80 -4.10
C GLY A 105 -2.27 -37.38 -4.56
N ILE A 106 -3.10 -36.43 -4.11
CA ILE A 106 -3.03 -35.01 -4.48
C ILE A 106 -1.92 -34.26 -3.74
N SER A 107 -1.51 -34.68 -2.55
CA SER A 107 -0.33 -34.12 -1.86
C SER A 107 0.96 -34.28 -2.69
N GLU A 108 1.23 -35.48 -3.15
CA GLU A 108 2.39 -35.83 -3.95
C GLU A 108 2.28 -35.23 -5.37
N ALA A 109 1.07 -35.16 -5.94
CA ALA A 109 0.80 -34.40 -7.16
C ALA A 109 1.06 -32.90 -7.00
N THR A 110 0.69 -32.31 -5.86
CA THR A 110 0.96 -30.88 -5.56
C THR A 110 2.46 -30.61 -5.50
N MET A 111 3.24 -31.54 -4.94
CA MET A 111 4.70 -31.47 -4.91
C MET A 111 5.33 -31.63 -6.31
N MET A 112 4.79 -32.49 -7.16
CA MET A 112 5.16 -32.57 -8.59
C MET A 112 4.90 -31.24 -9.28
N MET A 113 3.69 -30.70 -9.20
CA MET A 113 3.31 -29.46 -9.88
C MET A 113 4.11 -28.25 -9.40
N GLN A 114 4.37 -28.15 -8.08
CA GLN A 114 5.28 -27.14 -7.53
C GLN A 114 6.69 -27.28 -8.10
N THR A 115 7.23 -28.50 -8.17
CA THR A 115 8.60 -28.74 -8.67
C THR A 115 8.72 -28.41 -10.16
N ILE A 116 7.65 -28.65 -10.94
CA ILE A 116 7.58 -28.23 -12.36
C ILE A 116 7.67 -26.71 -12.47
N THR A 117 6.85 -25.93 -11.75
CA THR A 117 6.89 -24.46 -11.88
C THR A 117 8.20 -23.88 -11.35
N GLU A 118 8.73 -24.42 -10.24
CA GLU A 118 9.98 -23.99 -9.60
C GLU A 118 11.22 -24.19 -10.50
N SER A 119 11.19 -25.18 -11.39
CA SER A 119 12.31 -25.50 -12.29
C SER A 119 12.72 -24.39 -13.26
N GLY A 120 11.82 -23.44 -13.54
CA GLY A 120 11.95 -22.45 -14.63
C GLY A 120 10.98 -22.67 -15.80
N ALA A 121 10.30 -23.82 -15.84
CA ALA A 121 9.17 -24.03 -16.75
C ALA A 121 8.02 -23.04 -16.47
N GLY A 122 7.80 -22.70 -15.19
CA GLY A 122 6.73 -21.80 -14.76
C GLY A 122 5.35 -22.33 -15.12
N MET A 123 4.36 -21.42 -15.21
CA MET A 123 2.96 -21.82 -15.45
C MET A 123 2.75 -22.56 -16.78
N ALA A 124 3.57 -22.31 -17.81
CA ALA A 124 3.47 -23.01 -19.10
C ALA A 124 3.72 -24.51 -18.97
N GLY A 125 4.75 -24.91 -18.19
CA GLY A 125 5.02 -26.32 -17.90
C GLY A 125 3.87 -26.97 -17.14
N ALA A 126 3.35 -26.28 -16.12
CA ALA A 126 2.24 -26.79 -15.32
C ALA A 126 0.94 -26.95 -16.13
N GLN A 127 0.59 -25.96 -16.94
CA GLN A 127 -0.61 -25.96 -17.79
C GLN A 127 -0.66 -27.13 -18.77
N SER A 128 0.50 -27.57 -19.28
CA SER A 128 0.58 -28.75 -20.16
C SER A 128 0.24 -30.07 -19.46
N ILE A 129 0.33 -30.13 -18.12
CA ILE A 129 0.20 -31.35 -17.32
C ILE A 129 -1.12 -31.39 -16.52
N HIS A 130 -1.48 -30.30 -15.83
CA HIS A 130 -2.35 -30.38 -14.66
C HIS A 130 -3.76 -30.92 -14.92
N ALA A 131 -4.35 -30.64 -16.07
CA ALA A 131 -5.70 -31.08 -16.43
C ALA A 131 -5.81 -32.60 -16.51
N ASN A 132 -4.73 -33.30 -16.89
CA ASN A 132 -4.67 -34.76 -16.90
C ASN A 132 -4.73 -35.37 -15.49
N VAL A 133 -4.42 -34.59 -14.44
CA VAL A 133 -4.38 -35.01 -13.04
C VAL A 133 -5.65 -34.62 -12.27
N TYR A 134 -6.15 -33.38 -12.43
CA TYR A 134 -7.31 -32.90 -11.66
C TYR A 134 -8.66 -33.13 -12.36
N ALA A 135 -8.76 -32.94 -13.68
CA ALA A 135 -10.03 -33.14 -14.40
C ALA A 135 -10.41 -34.62 -14.47
N THR A 136 -9.44 -35.52 -14.29
CA THR A 136 -9.64 -36.97 -14.17
C THR A 136 -10.10 -37.41 -12.78
N GLN A 137 -9.98 -36.61 -11.70
CA GLN A 137 -10.43 -37.02 -10.35
C GLN A 137 -11.96 -37.29 -10.27
N PRO A 138 -12.85 -36.45 -10.85
CA PRO A 138 -14.27 -36.78 -10.93
C PRO A 138 -14.55 -38.07 -11.72
N LEU A 139 -13.80 -38.32 -12.79
CA LEU A 139 -13.94 -39.55 -13.57
C LEU A 139 -13.46 -40.77 -12.76
N ALA A 140 -12.32 -40.68 -12.09
CA ALA A 140 -11.76 -41.73 -11.24
C ALA A 140 -12.68 -42.11 -10.06
N ARG A 141 -13.45 -41.16 -9.52
CA ARG A 141 -14.36 -41.39 -8.37
C ARG A 141 -15.81 -41.73 -8.75
N PHE A 142 -16.32 -41.27 -9.90
CA PHE A 142 -17.73 -41.40 -10.29
C PHE A 142 -17.98 -41.97 -11.69
N GLY A 143 -16.92 -42.30 -12.43
CA GLY A 143 -17.00 -42.96 -13.73
C GLY A 143 -17.43 -44.43 -13.63
N THR A 144 -18.12 -44.90 -14.65
CA THR A 144 -18.40 -46.32 -14.85
C THR A 144 -17.11 -47.08 -15.17
N ARG A 145 -17.07 -48.39 -14.86
CA ARG A 145 -15.86 -49.21 -15.09
C ARG A 145 -15.39 -49.19 -16.56
N ALA A 146 -16.32 -49.20 -17.52
CA ALA A 146 -15.98 -49.10 -18.94
C ALA A 146 -15.30 -47.75 -19.30
N GLN A 147 -15.81 -46.62 -18.79
CA GLN A 147 -15.17 -45.30 -18.98
C GLN A 147 -13.77 -45.25 -18.37
N LEU A 148 -13.58 -45.88 -17.21
CA LEU A 148 -12.30 -45.94 -16.50
C LEU A 148 -11.26 -46.77 -17.27
N GLU A 149 -11.62 -47.99 -17.65
CA GLU A 149 -10.76 -48.94 -18.38
C GLU A 149 -10.39 -48.41 -19.78
N GLU A 150 -11.30 -47.68 -20.45
CA GLU A 150 -11.00 -47.00 -21.72
C GLU A 150 -10.10 -45.76 -21.51
N THR A 151 -10.47 -44.87 -20.58
CA THR A 151 -9.94 -43.49 -20.58
C THR A 151 -8.67 -43.34 -19.76
N ILE A 152 -8.59 -43.95 -18.58
CA ILE A 152 -7.49 -43.70 -17.65
C ILE A 152 -6.13 -44.21 -18.19
N PRO A 153 -5.98 -45.45 -18.69
CA PRO A 153 -4.69 -45.92 -19.20
C PRO A 153 -4.18 -45.13 -20.42
N ASN A 154 -5.09 -44.66 -21.29
CA ASN A 154 -4.74 -43.83 -22.45
C ASN A 154 -4.30 -42.41 -22.05
N ILE A 155 -4.78 -41.86 -20.92
CA ILE A 155 -4.28 -40.59 -20.36
C ILE A 155 -2.93 -40.78 -19.67
N ILE A 156 -2.76 -41.84 -18.86
CA ILE A 156 -1.51 -42.09 -18.13
C ILE A 156 -0.33 -42.28 -19.09
N SER A 157 -0.53 -43.04 -20.17
CA SER A 157 0.45 -43.21 -21.25
C SER A 157 0.66 -41.97 -22.14
N GLY A 158 -0.06 -40.86 -21.88
CA GLY A 158 0.03 -39.61 -22.62
C GLY A 158 -0.53 -39.64 -24.06
N LYS A 159 -1.07 -40.78 -24.49
CA LYS A 159 -1.69 -40.98 -25.82
C LYS A 159 -2.96 -40.12 -25.99
N TRP A 160 -3.70 -39.90 -24.90
CA TRP A 160 -4.79 -38.94 -24.82
C TRP A 160 -4.46 -37.85 -23.79
N ARG A 161 -4.92 -36.63 -24.06
CA ARG A 161 -4.92 -35.53 -23.07
C ARG A 161 -6.34 -35.12 -22.71
N ALA A 162 -6.53 -34.63 -21.49
CA ALA A 162 -7.81 -34.12 -20.99
C ALA A 162 -7.84 -32.58 -20.93
N CYS A 163 -9.01 -31.99 -21.16
CA CYS A 163 -9.31 -30.58 -20.86
C CYS A 163 -10.64 -30.44 -20.11
N PHE A 164 -10.87 -29.29 -19.46
CA PHE A 164 -11.95 -29.07 -18.49
C PHE A 164 -12.97 -28.04 -19.00
N GLY A 165 -14.11 -28.51 -19.48
CA GLY A 165 -15.13 -27.72 -20.19
C GLY A 165 -16.19 -27.12 -19.26
N VAL A 166 -15.84 -26.08 -18.49
CA VAL A 166 -16.76 -25.49 -17.50
C VAL A 166 -17.23 -24.08 -17.91
N THR A 167 -16.31 -23.14 -18.00
CA THR A 167 -16.55 -21.70 -18.13
C THR A 167 -17.20 -21.29 -19.45
N GLU A 168 -18.11 -20.33 -19.39
CA GLU A 168 -18.81 -19.74 -20.54
C GLU A 168 -18.65 -18.21 -20.54
N PRO A 169 -18.83 -17.51 -21.68
CA PRO A 169 -18.67 -16.05 -21.74
C PRO A 169 -19.52 -15.29 -20.72
N ASN A 170 -20.72 -15.80 -20.43
CA ASN A 170 -21.68 -15.21 -19.48
C ASN A 170 -21.70 -15.94 -18.10
N ALA A 171 -20.94 -17.02 -17.93
CA ALA A 171 -20.97 -17.87 -16.73
C ALA A 171 -19.56 -18.39 -16.36
N GLY A 172 -18.83 -17.57 -15.60
CA GLY A 172 -17.58 -17.94 -14.93
C GLY A 172 -17.80 -18.22 -13.45
N LEU A 173 -17.76 -17.15 -12.64
CA LEU A 173 -17.94 -17.21 -11.18
C LEU A 173 -19.33 -17.76 -10.77
N ASP A 174 -20.40 -17.35 -11.47
CA ASP A 174 -21.73 -17.97 -11.33
C ASP A 174 -21.85 -19.20 -12.24
N THR A 175 -21.08 -20.24 -11.92
CA THR A 175 -21.08 -21.51 -12.67
C THR A 175 -22.46 -22.19 -12.65
N LEU A 176 -23.30 -21.90 -11.65
CA LEU A 176 -24.65 -22.47 -11.52
C LEU A 176 -25.61 -21.96 -12.60
N ARG A 177 -25.35 -20.80 -13.20
CA ARG A 177 -26.12 -20.23 -14.32
C ARG A 177 -25.61 -20.58 -15.71
N LEU A 178 -24.69 -21.55 -15.86
CA LEU A 178 -24.22 -21.98 -17.18
C LEU A 178 -25.39 -22.39 -18.10
N SER A 179 -25.21 -22.10 -19.38
CA SER A 179 -26.24 -22.12 -20.43
C SER A 179 -26.05 -23.25 -21.46
N THR A 180 -24.83 -23.79 -21.63
CA THR A 180 -24.58 -24.92 -22.54
C THR A 180 -25.47 -26.08 -22.17
N SER A 181 -26.36 -26.46 -23.08
CA SER A 181 -27.38 -27.48 -22.87
C SER A 181 -26.93 -28.84 -23.43
N ALA A 182 -27.42 -29.93 -22.84
CA ALA A 182 -27.25 -31.30 -23.33
C ALA A 182 -28.63 -31.97 -23.41
N LYS A 183 -29.24 -31.98 -24.59
CA LYS A 183 -30.62 -32.46 -24.82
C LYS A 183 -30.62 -33.95 -25.14
N LYS A 184 -31.19 -34.75 -24.23
CA LYS A 184 -31.34 -36.20 -24.38
C LYS A 184 -32.26 -36.57 -25.55
N GLN A 185 -31.85 -37.55 -26.34
CA GLN A 185 -32.51 -38.05 -27.54
C GLN A 185 -33.23 -39.38 -27.27
N SER A 186 -34.09 -39.81 -28.21
CA SER A 186 -34.86 -41.06 -28.10
C SER A 186 -34.01 -42.34 -28.13
N ASP A 187 -32.80 -42.27 -28.68
CA ASP A 187 -31.80 -43.35 -28.64
C ASP A 187 -30.92 -43.32 -27.38
N GLY A 188 -31.15 -42.37 -26.47
CA GLY A 188 -30.36 -42.14 -25.26
C GLY A 188 -29.08 -41.30 -25.46
N SER A 189 -28.71 -40.93 -26.69
CA SER A 189 -27.63 -39.96 -26.94
C SER A 189 -28.03 -38.55 -26.47
N TYR A 190 -27.08 -37.61 -26.40
CA TYR A 190 -27.36 -36.21 -26.07
C TYR A 190 -26.83 -35.31 -27.20
N LEU A 191 -27.58 -34.26 -27.55
CA LEU A 191 -27.10 -33.17 -28.42
C LEU A 191 -26.65 -32.01 -27.53
N VAL A 192 -25.38 -31.59 -27.66
CA VAL A 192 -24.79 -30.51 -26.88
C VAL A 192 -24.80 -29.22 -27.70
N THR A 193 -25.36 -28.15 -27.12
CA THR A 193 -25.46 -26.83 -27.79
C THR A 193 -25.17 -25.70 -26.81
N GLY A 194 -24.18 -24.87 -27.15
CA GLY A 194 -23.68 -23.75 -26.33
C GLY A 194 -22.24 -23.35 -26.63
N GLN A 195 -21.65 -22.49 -25.80
CA GLN A 195 -20.27 -22.03 -25.94
C GLN A 195 -19.52 -22.14 -24.60
N LYS A 196 -18.31 -22.73 -24.65
CA LYS A 196 -17.31 -22.68 -23.59
C LYS A 196 -16.17 -21.74 -23.97
N ILE A 197 -15.48 -21.18 -22.98
CA ILE A 197 -14.38 -20.21 -23.15
C ILE A 197 -13.28 -20.43 -22.11
N TRP A 198 -12.05 -19.99 -22.42
CA TRP A 198 -10.84 -20.20 -21.61
C TRP A 198 -10.42 -21.67 -21.45
N ILE A 199 -10.80 -22.53 -22.41
CA ILE A 199 -10.52 -23.97 -22.33
C ILE A 199 -9.07 -24.25 -22.71
N THR A 200 -8.22 -24.40 -21.70
CA THR A 200 -6.80 -24.76 -21.82
C THR A 200 -6.62 -26.13 -22.49
N CYS A 201 -5.58 -26.28 -23.31
CA CYS A 201 -5.20 -27.52 -24.01
C CYS A 201 -6.24 -28.10 -25.00
N ALA A 202 -7.33 -27.40 -25.36
CA ALA A 202 -8.34 -27.97 -26.28
C ALA A 202 -7.79 -28.29 -27.68
N GLN A 203 -6.72 -27.61 -28.14
CA GLN A 203 -6.05 -27.91 -29.41
C GLN A 203 -5.16 -29.15 -29.37
N VAL A 204 -4.99 -29.79 -28.20
CA VAL A 204 -4.22 -31.03 -28.01
C VAL A 204 -4.97 -32.10 -27.20
N ALA A 205 -6.11 -31.77 -26.61
CA ALA A 205 -6.96 -32.70 -25.87
C ALA A 205 -7.72 -33.66 -26.79
N SER A 206 -7.87 -34.91 -26.32
CA SER A 206 -8.67 -35.96 -26.97
C SER A 206 -10.00 -36.19 -26.24
N LYS A 207 -10.01 -35.90 -24.93
CA LYS A 207 -11.19 -35.99 -24.05
C LYS A 207 -11.47 -34.61 -23.43
N MET A 208 -12.74 -34.23 -23.33
CA MET A 208 -13.18 -33.09 -22.52
C MET A 208 -14.07 -33.59 -21.38
N ILE A 209 -13.81 -33.08 -20.19
CA ILE A 209 -14.68 -33.21 -19.02
C ILE A 209 -15.60 -31.98 -19.02
N LEU A 210 -16.77 -32.13 -19.66
CA LEU A 210 -17.73 -31.06 -19.96
C LEU A 210 -18.82 -30.98 -18.89
N LEU A 211 -19.08 -29.77 -18.38
CA LEU A 211 -20.24 -29.49 -17.53
C LEU A 211 -21.34 -28.79 -18.36
N ALA A 212 -22.48 -29.46 -18.51
CA ALA A 212 -23.62 -29.00 -19.32
C ALA A 212 -24.95 -29.16 -18.58
N ARG A 213 -25.96 -28.39 -18.98
CA ARG A 213 -27.30 -28.37 -18.40
C ARG A 213 -28.21 -29.39 -19.11
N THR A 214 -28.67 -30.41 -18.40
CA THR A 214 -29.64 -31.39 -18.92
C THR A 214 -31.09 -31.04 -18.59
N LYS A 215 -31.32 -30.18 -17.59
CA LYS A 215 -32.65 -29.69 -17.20
C LYS A 215 -32.66 -28.16 -17.07
N ALA A 216 -33.68 -27.50 -17.61
CA ALA A 216 -33.76 -26.05 -17.65
C ALA A 216 -33.73 -25.43 -16.24
N LEU A 217 -33.17 -24.22 -16.11
CA LEU A 217 -32.95 -23.60 -14.80
C LEU A 217 -34.26 -23.35 -14.05
N GLU A 218 -35.31 -22.95 -14.77
CA GLU A 218 -36.66 -22.69 -14.26
C GLU A 218 -37.35 -23.95 -13.70
N ASP A 219 -37.06 -25.14 -14.25
CA ASP A 219 -37.65 -26.41 -13.79
C ASP A 219 -36.96 -26.97 -12.53
N CYS A 220 -35.84 -26.38 -12.09
CA CYS A 220 -34.98 -26.94 -11.05
C CYS A 220 -35.28 -26.35 -9.66
N ALA A 221 -35.51 -27.22 -8.66
CA ALA A 221 -35.71 -26.79 -7.28
C ALA A 221 -34.46 -26.12 -6.68
N LYS A 222 -33.25 -26.53 -7.11
CA LYS A 222 -32.01 -25.78 -6.90
C LYS A 222 -31.21 -25.66 -8.21
N PRO A 223 -30.55 -24.52 -8.51
CA PRO A 223 -29.75 -24.34 -9.73
C PRO A 223 -28.69 -25.42 -10.00
N SER A 224 -28.15 -26.04 -8.95
CA SER A 224 -27.17 -27.13 -9.01
C SER A 224 -27.71 -28.45 -9.53
N GLU A 225 -29.02 -28.69 -9.44
CA GLU A 225 -29.67 -29.98 -9.75
C GLU A 225 -29.97 -30.14 -11.26
N GLY A 226 -29.80 -29.07 -12.06
CA GLY A 226 -29.98 -29.11 -13.52
C GLY A 226 -28.72 -29.43 -14.33
N LEU A 227 -27.57 -29.63 -13.66
CA LEU A 227 -26.26 -29.76 -14.28
C LEU A 227 -25.76 -31.21 -14.26
N SER A 228 -25.19 -31.66 -15.38
CA SER A 228 -24.63 -33.00 -15.58
C SER A 228 -23.19 -32.92 -16.09
N LEU A 229 -22.35 -33.86 -15.65
CA LEU A 229 -20.95 -33.94 -16.06
C LEU A 229 -20.78 -35.04 -17.10
N PHE A 230 -20.04 -34.75 -18.17
CA PHE A 230 -19.80 -35.67 -19.27
C PHE A 230 -18.31 -35.81 -19.57
N CYS A 231 -17.84 -37.03 -19.82
CA CYS A 231 -16.55 -37.31 -20.45
C CYS A 231 -16.78 -37.55 -21.94
N ILE A 232 -16.53 -36.52 -22.75
CA ILE A 232 -16.79 -36.52 -24.20
C ILE A 232 -15.48 -36.69 -24.98
N ASN A 233 -15.56 -37.25 -26.17
CA ASN A 233 -14.48 -37.17 -27.15
C ASN A 233 -14.48 -35.76 -27.77
N LEU A 234 -13.31 -35.26 -28.19
CA LEU A 234 -13.18 -34.07 -29.05
C LEU A 234 -12.83 -34.50 -30.47
N ASP A 235 -13.80 -35.06 -31.18
CA ASP A 235 -13.64 -35.43 -32.59
C ASP A 235 -13.83 -34.20 -33.50
N ARG A 236 -12.76 -33.79 -34.19
CA ARG A 236 -12.74 -32.65 -35.13
C ARG A 236 -13.29 -33.00 -36.52
N GLY A 237 -13.51 -34.28 -36.80
CA GLY A 237 -14.23 -34.74 -37.99
C GLY A 237 -15.75 -34.78 -37.80
N GLN A 238 -16.23 -34.69 -36.55
CA GLN A 238 -17.65 -34.70 -36.24
C GLN A 238 -18.24 -33.28 -36.41
N PRO A 239 -19.37 -33.11 -37.13
CA PRO A 239 -20.03 -31.82 -37.25
C PRO A 239 -20.58 -31.33 -35.90
N GLY A 240 -20.66 -30.01 -35.76
CA GLY A 240 -21.15 -29.35 -34.55
C GLY A 240 -20.08 -28.96 -33.52
N LEU A 241 -18.79 -29.07 -33.84
CA LEU A 241 -17.67 -28.65 -32.99
C LEU A 241 -16.74 -27.65 -33.72
N ASP A 242 -16.58 -26.45 -33.16
CA ASP A 242 -15.56 -25.46 -33.57
C ASP A 242 -14.71 -25.04 -32.37
N MET A 243 -13.41 -24.80 -32.58
CA MET A 243 -12.43 -24.53 -31.51
C MET A 243 -11.42 -23.46 -31.92
N ARG A 244 -11.50 -22.29 -31.29
CA ARG A 244 -10.73 -21.09 -31.67
C ARG A 244 -9.71 -20.71 -30.59
N LYS A 245 -8.42 -20.61 -30.97
CA LYS A 245 -7.33 -20.25 -30.05
C LYS A 245 -7.44 -18.78 -29.63
N ILE A 246 -7.56 -18.54 -28.32
CA ILE A 246 -7.52 -17.22 -27.70
C ILE A 246 -6.06 -16.79 -27.52
N ARG A 247 -5.74 -15.57 -27.95
CA ARG A 247 -4.41 -14.98 -27.72
C ARG A 247 -4.28 -14.50 -26.27
N LYS A 248 -3.37 -15.11 -25.50
CA LYS A 248 -3.10 -14.78 -24.09
C LYS A 248 -1.95 -13.78 -23.92
N MET A 249 -1.91 -13.14 -22.74
CA MET A 249 -0.77 -12.32 -22.27
C MET A 249 0.44 -13.18 -21.91
N GLY A 250 0.24 -14.27 -21.17
CA GLY A 250 1.27 -15.22 -20.76
C GLY A 250 0.80 -16.67 -20.84
N GLY A 251 1.71 -17.62 -20.61
CA GLY A 251 1.46 -19.05 -20.84
C GLY A 251 1.08 -19.30 -22.30
N ARG A 252 1.85 -18.73 -23.24
CA ARG A 252 1.52 -18.67 -24.66
C ARG A 252 1.86 -19.96 -25.41
N ALA A 253 2.82 -20.73 -24.88
CA ALA A 253 3.15 -22.08 -25.33
C ALA A 253 1.91 -23.01 -25.32
N VAL A 254 1.16 -23.02 -24.21
CA VAL A 254 -0.07 -23.81 -24.10
C VAL A 254 -1.24 -23.00 -24.65
N ASP A 255 -2.15 -23.63 -25.40
CA ASP A 255 -3.35 -22.98 -25.94
C ASP A 255 -4.44 -22.77 -24.87
N ALA A 256 -5.34 -21.81 -25.12
CA ALA A 256 -6.60 -21.65 -24.42
C ALA A 256 -7.66 -21.21 -25.43
N ASN A 257 -8.90 -21.68 -25.32
CA ASN A 257 -9.82 -21.66 -26.47
C ASN A 257 -11.24 -21.21 -26.12
N GLU A 258 -11.90 -20.66 -27.12
CA GLU A 258 -13.35 -20.76 -27.28
C GLU A 258 -13.68 -22.12 -27.90
N VAL A 259 -14.71 -22.80 -27.39
CA VAL A 259 -15.21 -24.07 -27.92
C VAL A 259 -16.72 -23.93 -28.13
N PHE A 260 -17.16 -24.05 -29.36
CA PHE A 260 -18.56 -23.91 -29.76
C PHE A 260 -19.14 -25.29 -30.04
N PHE A 261 -20.34 -25.53 -29.51
CA PHE A 261 -21.12 -26.74 -29.73
C PHE A 261 -22.45 -26.38 -30.41
N GLU A 262 -22.72 -26.99 -31.56
CA GLU A 262 -23.95 -26.81 -32.35
C GLU A 262 -24.56 -28.19 -32.62
N ASP A 263 -25.50 -28.60 -31.75
CA ASP A 263 -26.13 -29.92 -31.65
C ASP A 263 -25.12 -31.10 -31.73
N TYR A 264 -23.96 -30.92 -31.08
CA TYR A 264 -22.86 -31.89 -31.06
C TYR A 264 -23.29 -33.18 -30.33
N ARG A 265 -23.39 -34.28 -31.08
CA ARG A 265 -23.95 -35.54 -30.58
C ARG A 265 -22.96 -36.37 -29.78
N ILE A 266 -23.22 -36.58 -28.49
CA ILE A 266 -22.42 -37.42 -27.58
C ILE A 266 -23.21 -38.68 -27.16
N PRO A 267 -22.56 -39.83 -26.96
CA PRO A 267 -23.24 -41.06 -26.57
C PRO A 267 -23.73 -41.01 -25.12
N ALA A 268 -24.73 -41.84 -24.78
CA ALA A 268 -25.21 -42.03 -23.41
C ALA A 268 -24.08 -42.37 -22.42
N SER A 269 -23.10 -43.16 -22.88
CA SER A 269 -21.91 -43.56 -22.14
C SER A 269 -20.89 -42.44 -21.86
N SER A 270 -21.12 -41.20 -22.33
CA SER A 270 -20.33 -40.05 -21.89
C SER A 270 -20.75 -39.53 -20.51
N LEU A 271 -21.95 -39.83 -20.00
CA LEU A 271 -22.41 -39.31 -18.70
C LEU A 271 -21.55 -39.86 -17.55
N VAL A 272 -21.08 -38.99 -16.65
CA VAL A 272 -20.29 -39.36 -15.46
C VAL A 272 -21.18 -39.28 -14.21
N GLY A 273 -21.30 -40.39 -13.49
CA GLY A 273 -22.19 -40.53 -12.35
C GLY A 273 -23.67 -40.53 -12.75
N GLN A 274 -24.46 -39.59 -12.20
CA GLN A 274 -25.91 -39.49 -12.43
C GLN A 274 -26.29 -38.14 -13.03
N GLU A 275 -27.34 -38.15 -13.85
CA GLU A 275 -27.92 -36.95 -14.46
C GLU A 275 -28.43 -35.98 -13.37
N GLY A 276 -28.14 -34.68 -13.50
CA GLY A 276 -28.45 -33.66 -12.49
C GLY A 276 -27.51 -33.61 -11.27
N GLN A 277 -26.51 -34.50 -11.18
CA GLN A 277 -25.52 -34.51 -10.07
C GLN A 277 -24.17 -33.88 -10.45
N GLY A 278 -24.03 -33.35 -11.67
CA GLY A 278 -22.77 -32.86 -12.23
C GLY A 278 -22.08 -31.79 -11.40
N PHE A 279 -22.82 -30.86 -10.79
CA PHE A 279 -22.23 -29.83 -9.92
C PHE A 279 -21.64 -30.41 -8.62
N ARG A 280 -22.24 -31.46 -8.05
CA ARG A 280 -21.67 -32.15 -6.87
C ARG A 280 -20.42 -32.95 -7.25
N ILE A 281 -20.47 -33.63 -8.40
CA ILE A 281 -19.38 -34.46 -8.91
C ILE A 281 -18.15 -33.61 -9.27
N ILE A 282 -18.33 -32.46 -9.94
CA ILE A 282 -17.22 -31.63 -10.43
C ILE A 282 -16.41 -30.96 -9.30
N LEU A 283 -17.02 -30.72 -8.13
CA LEU A 283 -16.35 -30.11 -6.98
C LEU A 283 -15.17 -30.93 -6.46
N HIS A 284 -15.18 -32.26 -6.63
CA HIS A 284 -14.00 -33.08 -6.32
C HIS A 284 -12.81 -32.77 -7.23
N GLY A 285 -13.05 -32.44 -8.51
CA GLY A 285 -12.04 -31.98 -9.45
C GLY A 285 -11.56 -30.57 -9.11
N MET A 286 -12.47 -29.64 -8.83
CA MET A 286 -12.14 -28.25 -8.48
C MET A 286 -11.35 -28.13 -7.15
N ASN A 287 -11.61 -29.00 -6.17
CA ASN A 287 -10.81 -29.01 -4.93
C ASN A 287 -9.40 -29.58 -5.15
N ALA A 288 -9.24 -30.59 -6.01
CA ALA A 288 -7.91 -31.05 -6.44
C ALA A 288 -7.17 -29.97 -7.25
N GLU A 289 -7.84 -29.35 -8.22
CA GLU A 289 -7.35 -28.21 -9.02
C GLU A 289 -6.82 -27.08 -8.13
N ARG A 290 -7.58 -26.68 -7.10
CA ARG A 290 -7.15 -25.66 -6.12
C ARG A 290 -5.86 -26.05 -5.38
N CYS A 291 -5.68 -27.32 -5.03
CA CYS A 291 -4.43 -27.79 -4.41
C CYS A 291 -3.25 -27.73 -5.39
N LEU A 292 -3.43 -28.25 -6.61
CA LEU A 292 -2.39 -28.22 -7.64
C LEU A 292 -1.99 -26.79 -8.00
N LEU A 293 -2.96 -25.91 -8.30
CA LEU A 293 -2.73 -24.49 -8.61
C LEU A 293 -2.04 -23.74 -7.46
N ALA A 294 -2.27 -24.14 -6.20
CA ALA A 294 -1.55 -23.58 -5.06
C ALA A 294 -0.08 -24.02 -5.04
N GLY A 295 0.21 -25.29 -5.33
CA GLY A 295 1.58 -25.79 -5.53
C GLY A 295 2.28 -25.11 -6.70
N GLU A 296 1.61 -24.98 -7.84
CA GLU A 296 2.10 -24.26 -9.03
C GLU A 296 2.52 -22.82 -8.69
N ALA A 297 1.65 -22.08 -7.98
CA ALA A 297 1.93 -20.73 -7.54
C ALA A 297 3.13 -20.67 -6.56
N LEU A 298 3.20 -21.56 -5.57
CA LEU A 298 4.34 -21.63 -4.64
C LEU A 298 5.67 -21.81 -5.39
N GLY A 299 5.74 -22.76 -6.32
CA GLY A 299 6.96 -23.05 -7.07
C GLY A 299 7.40 -21.87 -7.94
N LEU A 300 6.45 -21.18 -8.58
CA LEU A 300 6.70 -19.94 -9.31
C LEU A 300 7.25 -18.83 -8.38
N GLY A 301 6.68 -18.69 -7.19
CA GLY A 301 7.14 -17.75 -6.17
C GLY A 301 8.55 -18.04 -5.67
N TYR A 302 8.88 -19.30 -5.37
CA TYR A 302 10.23 -19.70 -4.98
C TYR A 302 11.24 -19.52 -6.12
N ALA A 303 10.86 -19.79 -7.37
CA ALA A 303 11.68 -19.52 -8.56
C ALA A 303 11.96 -18.02 -8.76
N ALA A 304 10.96 -17.16 -8.52
CA ALA A 304 11.08 -15.71 -8.60
C ALA A 304 11.97 -15.14 -7.50
N VAL A 305 11.77 -15.52 -6.23
CA VAL A 305 12.64 -15.11 -5.11
C VAL A 305 14.07 -15.62 -5.29
N SER A 306 14.25 -16.82 -5.86
CA SER A 306 15.60 -17.37 -6.14
C SER A 306 16.35 -16.53 -7.17
N ARG A 307 15.75 -16.27 -8.34
CA ARG A 307 16.33 -15.39 -9.37
C ARG A 307 16.58 -13.98 -8.83
N ALA A 308 15.65 -13.43 -8.04
CA ALA A 308 15.81 -12.12 -7.41
C ALA A 308 16.99 -12.07 -6.43
N ALA A 309 17.13 -13.09 -5.57
CA ALA A 309 18.21 -13.20 -4.62
C ALA A 309 19.57 -13.47 -5.29
N GLU A 310 19.59 -14.16 -6.43
CA GLU A 310 20.78 -14.33 -7.28
C GLU A 310 21.21 -13.00 -7.89
N TYR A 311 20.33 -12.33 -8.64
CA TYR A 311 20.61 -11.02 -9.23
C TYR A 311 20.98 -9.97 -8.15
N ALA A 312 20.37 -10.03 -6.96
CA ALA A 312 20.71 -9.13 -5.86
C ALA A 312 22.11 -9.35 -5.25
N ARG A 313 22.67 -10.58 -5.33
CA ARG A 313 24.05 -10.87 -4.92
C ARG A 313 25.07 -10.38 -5.94
N ASP A 314 24.75 -10.48 -7.23
CA ASP A 314 25.72 -10.24 -8.30
C ASP A 314 25.65 -8.80 -8.84
N ARG A 315 24.47 -8.16 -8.84
CA ARG A 315 24.28 -6.82 -9.37
C ARG A 315 24.88 -5.77 -8.44
N VAL A 316 26.00 -5.18 -8.85
CA VAL A 316 26.64 -4.06 -8.15
C VAL A 316 26.07 -2.71 -8.60
N VAL A 317 25.61 -1.89 -7.64
CA VAL A 317 25.26 -0.47 -7.83
C VAL A 317 25.78 0.30 -6.60
N PHE A 318 26.24 1.54 -6.79
CA PHE A 318 26.89 2.33 -5.73
C PHE A 318 28.05 1.59 -5.02
N ARG A 319 28.83 0.84 -5.82
CA ARG A 319 30.03 0.08 -5.41
C ARG A 319 29.78 -1.12 -4.47
N ARG A 320 28.53 -1.56 -4.26
CA ARG A 320 28.21 -2.81 -3.54
C ARG A 320 27.07 -3.61 -4.21
N PRO A 321 26.94 -4.92 -3.94
CA PRO A 321 25.75 -5.70 -4.33
C PRO A 321 24.44 -5.06 -3.83
N ILE A 322 23.41 -5.00 -4.67
CA ILE A 322 22.13 -4.38 -4.29
C ILE A 322 21.40 -5.13 -3.16
N GLY A 323 21.68 -6.43 -2.96
CA GLY A 323 21.17 -7.20 -1.82
C GLY A 323 21.68 -6.72 -0.45
N GLN A 324 22.67 -5.83 -0.40
CA GLN A 324 23.08 -5.13 0.83
C GLN A 324 22.21 -3.89 1.13
N ASN A 325 21.31 -3.50 0.23
CA ASN A 325 20.38 -2.40 0.44
C ASN A 325 19.10 -2.93 1.10
N GLN A 326 18.69 -2.33 2.23
CA GLN A 326 17.49 -2.76 2.97
C GLN A 326 16.21 -2.68 2.12
N GLY A 327 16.10 -1.72 1.20
CA GLY A 327 15.00 -1.60 0.23
C GLY A 327 14.88 -2.76 -0.78
N VAL A 328 15.91 -3.62 -0.90
CA VAL A 328 15.86 -4.87 -1.68
C VAL A 328 15.76 -6.08 -0.75
N ALA A 329 16.54 -6.09 0.34
CA ALA A 329 16.58 -7.23 1.26
C ALA A 329 15.26 -7.45 2.03
N HIS A 330 14.61 -6.38 2.54
CA HIS A 330 13.40 -6.53 3.34
C HIS A 330 12.18 -6.99 2.51
N PRO A 331 11.90 -6.46 1.29
CA PRO A 331 10.79 -6.96 0.48
C PRO A 331 10.95 -8.39 0.00
N LEU A 332 12.18 -8.85 -0.26
CA LEU A 332 12.45 -10.26 -0.59
C LEU A 332 12.26 -11.19 0.63
N ALA A 333 12.59 -10.73 1.83
CA ALA A 333 12.31 -11.46 3.08
C ALA A 333 10.80 -11.55 3.37
N ASP A 334 10.04 -10.47 3.17
CA ASP A 334 8.57 -10.46 3.27
C ASP A 334 7.94 -11.45 2.27
N ALA A 335 8.33 -11.39 0.99
CA ALA A 335 7.89 -12.34 -0.03
C ALA A 335 8.19 -13.81 0.35
N TYR A 336 9.39 -14.09 0.87
CA TYR A 336 9.75 -15.43 1.35
C TYR A 336 8.87 -15.90 2.52
N MET A 337 8.66 -15.06 3.54
CA MET A 337 7.82 -15.40 4.69
C MET A 337 6.36 -15.68 4.28
N ARG A 338 5.83 -14.94 3.29
CA ARG A 338 4.49 -15.19 2.72
C ARG A 338 4.41 -16.55 2.00
N LEU A 339 5.43 -16.90 1.21
CA LEU A 339 5.49 -18.20 0.53
C LEU A 339 5.56 -19.36 1.55
N GLU A 340 6.37 -19.22 2.60
CA GLU A 340 6.45 -20.21 3.68
C GLU A 340 5.12 -20.38 4.44
N ALA A 341 4.41 -19.28 4.72
CA ALA A 341 3.07 -19.35 5.32
C ALA A 341 2.04 -20.01 4.37
N ALA A 342 2.06 -19.66 3.08
CA ALA A 342 1.20 -20.28 2.08
C ALA A 342 1.51 -21.77 1.86
N LYS A 343 2.78 -22.18 1.94
CA LYS A 343 3.22 -23.59 1.88
C LYS A 343 2.55 -24.44 2.96
N LEU A 344 2.50 -23.95 4.20
CA LEU A 344 1.82 -24.65 5.29
C LEU A 344 0.31 -24.83 5.00
N ALA A 345 -0.36 -23.79 4.51
CA ALA A 345 -1.78 -23.87 4.13
C ALA A 345 -2.01 -24.86 2.96
N THR A 346 -1.18 -24.82 1.91
CA THR A 346 -1.28 -25.68 0.73
C THR A 346 -1.14 -27.16 1.06
N TYR A 347 -0.10 -27.53 1.79
CA TYR A 347 0.11 -28.95 2.14
C TYR A 347 -0.77 -29.40 3.31
N HIS A 348 -1.38 -28.50 4.09
CA HIS A 348 -2.51 -28.85 4.94
C HIS A 348 -3.74 -29.21 4.09
N ALA A 349 -4.13 -28.36 3.13
CA ALA A 349 -5.28 -28.59 2.26
C ALA A 349 -5.17 -29.86 1.42
N ALA A 350 -4.01 -30.12 0.82
CA ALA A 350 -3.79 -31.33 0.01
C ALA A 350 -3.86 -32.61 0.84
N ARG A 351 -3.26 -32.63 2.05
CA ARG A 351 -3.37 -33.78 2.98
C ARG A 351 -4.81 -33.98 3.47
N LEU A 352 -5.54 -32.90 3.75
CA LEU A 352 -6.94 -32.95 4.15
C LEU A 352 -7.85 -33.47 3.02
N TYR A 353 -7.56 -33.10 1.77
CA TYR A 353 -8.27 -33.62 0.59
C TYR A 353 -8.09 -35.12 0.43
N ASP A 354 -6.85 -35.62 0.48
CA ASP A 354 -6.57 -37.05 0.34
C ASP A 354 -7.13 -37.86 1.50
N ALA A 355 -6.96 -37.41 2.76
CA ALA A 355 -7.55 -38.06 3.92
C ALA A 355 -9.09 -38.15 3.81
N SER A 356 -9.77 -37.13 3.24
CA SER A 356 -11.23 -37.14 3.01
C SER A 356 -11.73 -38.12 1.94
N LYS A 357 -10.85 -38.94 1.37
CA LYS A 357 -11.20 -40.11 0.54
C LYS A 357 -11.43 -41.37 1.39
N GLU A 358 -10.82 -41.45 2.56
CA GLU A 358 -10.80 -42.63 3.44
C GLU A 358 -11.50 -42.38 4.79
N ASP A 359 -11.37 -41.17 5.34
CA ASP A 359 -11.98 -40.75 6.60
C ASP A 359 -13.29 -39.97 6.34
N GLU A 360 -14.42 -40.63 6.56
CA GLU A 360 -15.76 -40.06 6.42
C GLU A 360 -16.09 -38.98 7.46
N THR A 361 -15.31 -38.84 8.55
CA THR A 361 -15.49 -37.76 9.53
C THR A 361 -15.04 -36.39 8.99
N ILE A 362 -14.18 -36.38 7.96
CA ILE A 362 -13.68 -35.16 7.33
C ILE A 362 -14.76 -34.58 6.40
N ARG A 363 -15.51 -33.60 6.94
CA ARG A 363 -16.55 -32.89 6.21
C ARG A 363 -16.00 -32.23 4.92
N GLN A 364 -16.68 -32.46 3.81
CA GLN A 364 -16.27 -31.96 2.49
C GLN A 364 -16.30 -30.42 2.36
N ASP A 365 -17.06 -29.71 3.21
CA ASP A 365 -17.04 -28.25 3.26
C ASP A 365 -15.75 -27.72 3.90
N ALA A 366 -15.24 -28.37 4.96
CA ALA A 366 -13.93 -28.05 5.54
C ALA A 366 -12.78 -28.27 4.54
N VAL A 367 -12.84 -29.35 3.75
CA VAL A 367 -11.90 -29.58 2.62
C VAL A 367 -11.99 -28.42 1.62
N GLY A 368 -13.21 -28.01 1.24
CA GLY A 368 -13.43 -26.87 0.35
C GLY A 368 -12.87 -25.54 0.88
N VAL A 369 -13.06 -25.25 2.17
CA VAL A 369 -12.50 -24.05 2.83
C VAL A 369 -10.97 -24.09 2.82
N ALA A 370 -10.36 -25.22 3.17
CA ALA A 370 -8.90 -25.38 3.15
C ALA A 370 -8.32 -25.20 1.73
N CYS A 371 -8.93 -25.84 0.72
CA CYS A 371 -8.52 -25.72 -0.68
C CYS A 371 -8.62 -24.28 -1.21
N ASN A 372 -9.71 -23.58 -0.90
CA ASN A 372 -9.88 -22.17 -1.30
C ASN A 372 -8.84 -21.26 -0.62
N SER A 373 -8.63 -21.43 0.69
CA SER A 373 -7.68 -20.63 1.48
C SER A 373 -6.25 -20.83 0.98
N ALA A 374 -5.84 -22.08 0.75
CA ALA A 374 -4.56 -22.43 0.17
C ALA A 374 -4.34 -21.77 -1.19
N LYS A 375 -5.28 -21.92 -2.13
CA LYS A 375 -5.17 -21.33 -3.48
C LYS A 375 -5.07 -19.80 -3.43
N TYR A 376 -5.83 -19.15 -2.55
CA TYR A 376 -5.77 -17.69 -2.40
C TYR A 376 -4.42 -17.23 -1.83
N MET A 377 -4.00 -17.79 -0.69
CA MET A 377 -2.74 -17.42 -0.03
C MET A 377 -1.52 -17.69 -0.92
N ALA A 378 -1.49 -18.82 -1.63
CA ALA A 378 -0.40 -19.15 -2.54
C ALA A 378 -0.34 -18.21 -3.75
N ALA A 379 -1.49 -17.82 -4.31
CA ALA A 379 -1.53 -16.87 -5.43
C ALA A 379 -1.04 -15.46 -5.02
N GLU A 380 -1.50 -14.93 -3.88
CA GLU A 380 -1.08 -13.63 -3.36
C GLU A 380 0.42 -13.60 -3.00
N ALA A 381 0.91 -14.68 -2.36
CA ALA A 381 2.33 -14.82 -2.03
C ALA A 381 3.21 -14.93 -3.29
N ALA A 382 2.79 -15.72 -4.28
CA ALA A 382 3.49 -15.87 -5.55
C ALA A 382 3.49 -14.58 -6.38
N PHE A 383 2.37 -13.86 -6.45
CA PHE A 383 2.29 -12.57 -7.13
C PHE A 383 3.20 -11.54 -6.46
N THR A 384 3.17 -11.44 -5.12
CA THR A 384 4.09 -10.59 -4.35
C THR A 384 5.56 -10.95 -4.65
N ALA A 385 5.90 -12.24 -4.64
CA ALA A 385 7.24 -12.72 -4.94
C ALA A 385 7.72 -12.35 -6.35
N CYS A 386 6.86 -12.50 -7.35
CA CYS A 386 7.17 -12.17 -8.74
C CYS A 386 7.30 -10.65 -8.96
N GLU A 387 6.42 -9.84 -8.35
CA GLU A 387 6.54 -8.37 -8.36
C GLU A 387 7.87 -7.91 -7.73
N ARG A 388 8.23 -8.44 -6.55
CA ARG A 388 9.53 -8.12 -5.92
C ARG A 388 10.72 -8.62 -6.76
N ALA A 389 10.58 -9.70 -7.52
CA ALA A 389 11.62 -10.16 -8.44
C ALA A 389 11.84 -9.19 -9.60
N VAL A 390 10.78 -8.72 -10.27
CA VAL A 390 10.88 -7.70 -11.34
C VAL A 390 11.50 -6.42 -10.79
N LEU A 391 11.00 -5.91 -9.66
CA LEU A 391 11.50 -4.69 -9.04
C LEU A 391 12.98 -4.80 -8.62
N THR A 392 13.43 -5.99 -8.16
CA THR A 392 14.84 -6.27 -7.84
C THR A 392 15.74 -6.25 -9.09
N HIS A 393 15.24 -6.70 -10.23
CA HIS A 393 15.96 -6.63 -11.51
C HIS A 393 15.94 -5.21 -12.12
N GLY A 394 14.98 -4.37 -11.72
CA GLY A 394 14.78 -3.02 -12.24
C GLY A 394 14.41 -3.07 -13.72
N GLY A 395 15.09 -2.26 -14.55
CA GLY A 395 14.87 -2.27 -16.00
C GLY A 395 15.11 -3.62 -16.68
N MET A 396 15.90 -4.52 -16.08
CA MET A 396 16.12 -5.88 -16.58
C MET A 396 14.97 -6.83 -16.24
N GLY A 397 14.13 -6.52 -15.24
CA GLY A 397 12.93 -7.29 -14.91
C GLY A 397 11.80 -7.13 -15.94
N TYR A 398 11.98 -6.24 -16.91
CA TYR A 398 11.09 -6.03 -18.05
C TYR A 398 11.72 -6.52 -19.39
N ALA A 399 12.87 -7.18 -19.34
CA ALA A 399 13.61 -7.65 -20.50
C ALA A 399 13.53 -9.19 -20.60
N ALA A 400 12.98 -9.70 -21.71
CA ALA A 400 12.72 -11.12 -21.96
C ALA A 400 13.97 -12.04 -22.03
N GLU A 401 15.15 -11.50 -21.75
CA GLU A 401 16.41 -12.24 -21.61
C GLU A 401 16.68 -12.72 -20.16
N TYR A 402 15.84 -12.32 -19.19
CA TYR A 402 16.01 -12.66 -17.76
C TYR A 402 15.00 -13.67 -17.21
N ASP A 403 14.01 -14.13 -17.99
CA ASP A 403 12.87 -15.00 -17.60
C ASP A 403 11.92 -14.46 -16.51
N VAL A 404 12.31 -13.44 -15.76
CA VAL A 404 11.53 -12.94 -14.62
C VAL A 404 10.25 -12.24 -15.08
N GLU A 405 10.22 -11.67 -16.29
CA GLU A 405 9.02 -11.07 -16.89
C GLU A 405 7.95 -12.11 -17.26
N ARG A 406 8.32 -13.38 -17.40
CA ARG A 406 7.43 -14.52 -17.64
C ARG A 406 6.74 -15.02 -16.36
N MET A 407 7.03 -14.40 -15.19
CA MET A 407 6.55 -14.85 -13.88
C MET A 407 5.38 -14.00 -13.32
N PRO A 408 5.46 -12.66 -13.20
CA PRO A 408 4.29 -11.80 -13.00
C PRO A 408 3.81 -11.27 -14.35
N THR A 409 2.68 -11.75 -14.84
CA THR A 409 2.10 -11.18 -16.07
C THR A 409 1.16 -10.03 -15.74
N ASP A 410 1.66 -8.80 -15.86
CA ASP A 410 0.84 -7.65 -16.24
C ASP A 410 1.63 -6.59 -17.04
N GLU A 411 0.92 -5.73 -17.79
CA GLU A 411 1.43 -4.62 -18.64
C GLU A 411 2.34 -4.94 -19.86
N LEU A 412 1.67 -5.17 -21.00
CA LEU A 412 2.18 -5.28 -22.38
C LEU A 412 3.13 -4.16 -22.85
N LYS A 413 4.23 -4.53 -23.54
CA LYS A 413 4.75 -3.76 -24.70
C LYS A 413 5.21 -4.67 -25.84
N LYS A 414 4.57 -4.53 -27.02
CA LYS A 414 5.12 -5.06 -28.27
C LYS A 414 6.37 -4.26 -28.66
N SER A 415 7.45 -4.93 -29.05
CA SER A 415 8.65 -4.25 -29.59
C SER A 415 8.31 -3.57 -30.93
N ARG A 416 8.11 -2.25 -30.89
CA ARG A 416 7.91 -1.43 -32.09
C ARG A 416 9.24 -1.28 -32.81
N ALA A 417 9.22 -1.31 -34.14
CA ALA A 417 10.42 -1.04 -34.93
C ALA A 417 11.00 0.35 -34.58
N LYS A 418 12.34 0.44 -34.64
CA LYS A 418 13.09 1.66 -34.27
C LYS A 418 12.79 2.86 -35.19
N HIS A 419 12.25 2.62 -36.38
CA HIS A 419 11.74 3.63 -37.29
C HIS A 419 10.29 3.33 -37.67
N ALA A 420 9.52 4.38 -37.98
CA ALA A 420 8.21 4.24 -38.60
C ALA A 420 8.34 3.61 -40.00
N CYS A 421 7.24 3.01 -40.49
CA CYS A 421 7.16 2.62 -41.88
C CYS A 421 7.15 3.86 -42.79
N ARG A 422 7.59 3.68 -44.03
CA ARG A 422 7.71 4.75 -45.04
C ARG A 422 6.40 5.52 -45.23
N GLU A 423 5.26 4.83 -45.20
CA GLU A 423 3.95 5.39 -45.53
C GLU A 423 3.23 6.09 -44.37
N CYS A 424 3.39 5.62 -43.12
CA CYS A 424 2.98 6.43 -41.98
C CYS A 424 3.87 7.67 -41.82
N ASN A 425 5.16 7.56 -42.16
CA ASN A 425 6.11 8.66 -42.08
C ASN A 425 5.85 9.73 -43.16
N SER A 426 5.50 9.35 -44.40
CA SER A 426 5.07 10.29 -45.46
C SER A 426 3.80 11.05 -45.06
N ARG A 427 2.79 10.32 -44.56
CA ARG A 427 1.52 10.88 -44.04
C ARG A 427 1.65 11.60 -42.69
N ARG A 428 2.84 11.59 -42.04
CA ARG A 428 3.12 12.12 -40.70
C ARG A 428 2.20 11.58 -39.57
N VAL A 429 1.64 10.38 -39.74
CA VAL A 429 0.76 9.73 -38.75
C VAL A 429 1.51 8.75 -37.84
N ARG A 430 0.95 8.50 -36.65
CA ARG A 430 1.58 7.63 -35.63
C ARG A 430 1.64 6.17 -36.10
N CYS A 431 2.85 5.67 -36.37
CA CYS A 431 3.10 4.31 -36.81
C CYS A 431 3.25 3.33 -35.62
N ASN A 432 2.72 2.11 -35.77
CA ASN A 432 2.87 0.98 -34.83
C ASN A 432 3.57 -0.26 -35.45
N VAL A 433 4.30 -0.09 -36.56
CA VAL A 433 4.99 -1.18 -37.27
C VAL A 433 6.02 -1.90 -36.37
N THR A 434 6.21 -3.19 -36.62
CA THR A 434 7.21 -4.02 -35.92
C THR A 434 8.27 -4.52 -36.89
N GLU A 435 9.34 -5.14 -36.39
CA GLU A 435 10.42 -5.66 -37.27
C GLU A 435 10.01 -6.89 -38.11
N ARG A 436 8.78 -7.44 -37.93
CA ARG A 436 8.26 -8.60 -38.68
C ARG A 436 6.83 -8.44 -39.22
N LEU A 437 6.06 -7.46 -38.78
CA LEU A 437 4.65 -7.26 -39.17
C LEU A 437 4.36 -5.79 -39.51
N PRO A 438 3.49 -5.53 -40.51
CA PRO A 438 3.07 -4.19 -40.94
C PRO A 438 2.38 -3.40 -39.80
N CYS A 439 2.17 -2.09 -40.01
CA CYS A 439 1.33 -1.28 -39.13
C CYS A 439 -0.14 -1.31 -39.55
N SER A 440 -1.03 -1.22 -38.57
CA SER A 440 -2.49 -1.23 -38.79
C SER A 440 -2.98 -0.15 -39.75
N ASN A 441 -2.31 1.00 -39.80
CA ASN A 441 -2.65 2.12 -40.70
C ASN A 441 -2.25 1.86 -42.18
N CYS A 442 -1.39 0.87 -42.42
CA CYS A 442 -1.05 0.40 -43.77
C CYS A 442 -1.92 -0.79 -44.16
N GLU A 443 -2.23 -1.69 -43.21
CA GLU A 443 -3.22 -2.75 -43.41
C GLU A 443 -4.59 -2.18 -43.78
N SER A 444 -5.10 -1.20 -43.00
CA SER A 444 -6.40 -0.56 -43.26
C SER A 444 -6.42 0.33 -44.52
N ALA A 445 -5.26 0.83 -44.94
CA ALA A 445 -5.10 1.57 -46.21
C ALA A 445 -4.72 0.66 -47.40
N ASN A 446 -4.66 -0.67 -47.19
CA ASN A 446 -4.20 -1.69 -48.13
C ASN A 446 -2.89 -1.31 -48.86
N ALA A 447 -1.93 -0.77 -48.11
CA ALA A 447 -0.70 -0.16 -48.62
C ALA A 447 0.56 -0.90 -48.13
N VAL A 448 1.59 -0.97 -48.99
CA VAL A 448 2.84 -1.70 -48.71
C VAL A 448 3.61 -1.06 -47.55
N CYS A 449 3.92 -1.84 -46.51
CA CYS A 449 4.42 -1.34 -45.23
C CYS A 449 5.92 -1.60 -45.02
N GLU A 450 6.78 -0.82 -45.70
CA GLU A 450 8.24 -0.95 -45.56
C GLU A 450 8.79 -0.17 -44.36
N VAL A 451 9.61 -0.80 -43.51
CA VAL A 451 10.35 -0.14 -42.42
C VAL A 451 11.62 0.53 -42.97
N LEU A 452 11.88 1.79 -42.59
CA LEU A 452 13.05 2.52 -43.06
C LEU A 452 14.36 1.94 -42.47
N PRO A 453 15.36 1.55 -43.31
CA PRO A 453 16.62 0.98 -42.82
C PRO A 453 17.53 2.05 -42.18
N SER A 454 18.23 1.66 -41.11
CA SER A 454 19.15 2.55 -40.38
C SER A 454 20.33 2.98 -41.26
N ARG A 455 20.51 4.30 -41.43
CA ARG A 455 21.70 4.89 -42.08
C ARG A 455 22.95 4.98 -41.17
N ARG A 456 22.92 4.42 -39.95
CA ARG A 456 24.10 4.30 -39.07
C ARG A 456 24.46 2.83 -38.81
N GLY A 457 25.30 2.28 -39.69
CA GLY A 457 26.09 1.07 -39.47
C GLY A 457 27.59 1.38 -39.42
N ARG A 458 28.40 0.53 -38.77
CA ARG A 458 29.86 0.63 -38.84
C ARG A 458 30.36 -0.03 -40.12
N TYR A 459 30.97 0.74 -41.02
CA TYR A 459 31.69 0.18 -42.18
C TYR A 459 33.15 -0.14 -41.82
N PRO A 460 33.73 -1.26 -42.31
CA PRO A 460 35.15 -1.53 -42.16
C PRO A 460 36.00 -0.44 -42.83
N ARG A 461 37.06 0.04 -42.14
CA ARG A 461 38.01 0.99 -42.73
C ARG A 461 38.92 0.29 -43.75
N LYS A 462 38.70 0.51 -45.04
CA LYS A 462 39.69 0.20 -46.09
C LYS A 462 41.01 0.94 -45.83
N SER A 463 42.13 0.29 -46.15
CA SER A 463 43.47 0.80 -45.81
C SER A 463 43.91 1.93 -46.75
N LYS A 464 44.91 2.71 -46.31
CA LYS A 464 45.37 3.94 -46.99
C LYS A 464 46.12 3.68 -48.32
N LYS A 465 46.29 2.41 -48.74
CA LYS A 465 47.15 2.00 -49.87
C LYS A 465 46.44 1.98 -51.23
N GLU A 466 45.13 1.73 -51.28
CA GLU A 466 44.35 1.70 -52.54
C GLU A 466 44.06 3.11 -53.11
N ARG A 467 44.16 4.16 -52.29
CA ARG A 467 43.65 5.51 -52.63
C ARG A 467 44.55 6.35 -53.53
N ARG A 468 45.61 5.76 -54.11
CA ARG A 468 46.58 6.44 -55.00
C ARG A 468 46.57 5.96 -56.46
N SER A 469 45.96 4.81 -56.76
CA SER A 469 45.91 4.24 -58.12
C SER A 469 44.67 4.65 -58.93
N ALA A 470 43.61 5.16 -58.29
CA ALA A 470 42.37 5.56 -58.95
C ALA A 470 42.35 7.02 -59.46
N ALA A 471 43.40 7.81 -59.22
CA ALA A 471 43.43 9.25 -59.51
C ALA A 471 43.98 9.60 -60.92
N ALA A 472 44.11 8.61 -61.82
CA ALA A 472 44.80 8.75 -63.10
C ALA A 472 43.95 8.36 -64.34
N ALA A 473 42.64 8.15 -64.18
CA ALA A 473 41.81 7.56 -65.24
C ALA A 473 40.35 8.08 -65.27
N SER A 474 40.14 9.35 -65.65
CA SER A 474 39.04 9.78 -66.52
C SER A 474 39.03 11.30 -66.76
N ALA A 475 39.34 11.74 -67.98
CA ALA A 475 39.18 13.13 -68.41
C ALA A 475 39.17 13.29 -69.95
N THR A 476 37.98 13.30 -70.58
CA THR A 476 37.63 14.09 -71.80
C THR A 476 36.12 13.97 -72.12
N PRO A 477 35.47 14.97 -72.75
CA PRO A 477 34.03 14.98 -73.09
C PRO A 477 33.69 15.09 -74.60
N GLU A 478 32.42 14.87 -75.01
CA GLU A 478 31.61 15.60 -76.03
C GLU A 478 30.20 14.95 -76.22
N ARG A 479 29.07 15.67 -76.45
CA ARG A 479 28.43 16.20 -77.71
C ARG A 479 28.06 15.12 -78.78
N GLY A 480 26.92 15.15 -79.50
CA GLY A 480 25.89 16.20 -79.71
C GLY A 480 24.49 15.71 -80.24
N PRO A 481 23.65 16.59 -80.86
CA PRO A 481 22.18 16.47 -81.12
C PRO A 481 21.83 16.21 -82.64
N PRO A 482 20.67 16.60 -83.31
CA PRO A 482 19.39 17.27 -82.91
C PRO A 482 18.03 16.92 -83.65
N LEU A 483 16.90 17.51 -83.17
CA LEU A 483 15.62 17.95 -83.86
C LEU A 483 14.73 16.90 -84.62
N SER A 484 13.41 17.06 -84.90
CA SER A 484 12.40 18.17 -85.02
C SER A 484 11.00 17.67 -84.51
N ALA A 485 10.05 18.40 -83.89
CA ALA A 485 9.32 19.66 -84.17
C ALA A 485 8.20 19.57 -85.26
N PRO A 486 7.05 20.30 -85.22
CA PRO A 486 6.46 21.15 -84.15
C PRO A 486 4.92 20.97 -83.90
N SER A 487 4.35 21.78 -82.98
CA SER A 487 2.88 21.98 -82.77
C SER A 487 2.41 23.37 -83.26
N PRO A 488 1.08 23.59 -83.31
CA PRO A 488 0.44 24.70 -82.56
C PRO A 488 -0.82 24.19 -81.81
N ALA A 489 -1.47 24.86 -80.85
CA ALA A 489 -1.23 26.02 -79.96
C ALA A 489 -2.14 25.79 -78.70
N LEU A 490 -2.31 26.62 -77.66
CA LEU A 490 -1.95 28.01 -77.32
C LEU A 490 -1.28 28.03 -75.91
N THR A 491 -0.37 28.89 -75.45
CA THR A 491 0.26 30.18 -75.88
C THR A 491 -0.58 31.46 -75.71
N SER A 492 -0.13 32.51 -74.98
CA SER A 492 1.12 32.71 -74.21
C SER A 492 1.09 34.00 -73.36
N ALA A 493 2.13 34.20 -72.54
CA ALA A 493 2.47 35.49 -71.92
C ALA A 493 3.41 36.37 -72.79
N VAL A 494 3.50 37.67 -72.46
CA VAL A 494 4.36 38.74 -73.03
C VAL A 494 4.43 39.90 -71.99
N THR A 495 5.38 40.83 -71.87
CA THR A 495 6.88 40.91 -71.87
C THR A 495 7.21 42.24 -71.10
N VAL A 496 8.41 42.62 -70.63
CA VAL A 496 9.48 43.40 -71.32
C VAL A 496 10.52 43.89 -70.28
N ALA A 497 11.82 43.64 -70.53
CA ALA A 497 13.08 44.37 -70.14
C ALA A 497 13.25 45.00 -68.70
N ALA A 498 14.37 45.60 -68.27
CA ALA A 498 15.72 45.90 -68.81
C ALA A 498 16.75 45.88 -67.63
N THR A 499 18.00 45.38 -67.70
CA THR A 499 19.24 45.87 -68.37
C THR A 499 20.16 46.78 -67.52
N LEU A 500 21.31 46.22 -67.09
CA LEU A 500 22.67 46.78 -66.86
C LEU A 500 22.95 48.14 -66.14
N ALA A 501 23.85 48.03 -65.14
CA ALA A 501 25.11 48.79 -64.94
C ALA A 501 25.23 50.06 -64.03
N SER A 502 26.24 49.96 -63.13
CA SER A 502 27.28 50.97 -62.80
C SER A 502 27.11 52.11 -61.76
N MET A 503 28.22 52.30 -61.03
CA MET A 503 28.81 53.55 -60.50
C MET A 503 28.28 54.27 -59.22
N ARG A 504 29.07 54.11 -58.15
CA ARG A 504 29.67 55.16 -57.27
C ARG A 504 28.86 56.00 -56.26
N THR A 505 29.57 56.32 -55.15
CA THR A 505 29.49 57.52 -54.28
C THR A 505 28.24 57.73 -53.40
N ALA A 506 28.32 58.28 -52.18
CA ALA A 506 29.46 58.67 -51.33
C ALA A 506 29.11 58.64 -49.81
N SER A 507 30.12 58.79 -48.95
CA SER A 507 30.02 59.28 -47.55
C SER A 507 29.80 60.82 -47.55
N PRO A 508 29.72 61.61 -46.43
CA PRO A 508 30.23 61.41 -45.04
C PRO A 508 29.09 61.60 -43.98
N SER A 509 29.24 61.84 -42.66
CA SER A 509 30.18 62.67 -41.89
C SER A 509 30.17 62.44 -40.36
N VAL A 510 31.34 62.66 -39.74
CA VAL A 510 31.61 63.34 -38.44
C VAL A 510 31.03 62.72 -37.12
N VAL A 511 31.77 62.26 -36.08
CA VAL A 511 32.96 62.76 -35.29
C VAL A 511 32.55 63.66 -34.10
N PRO A 512 33.09 63.53 -32.85
CA PRO A 512 33.75 62.37 -32.17
C PRO A 512 33.49 62.35 -30.62
N SER A 513 34.53 62.05 -29.82
CA SER A 513 34.84 62.49 -28.42
C SER A 513 34.52 61.46 -27.29
N THR A 514 35.56 60.87 -26.67
CA THR A 514 36.24 61.20 -25.37
C THR A 514 35.53 60.59 -24.13
N THR A 515 36.18 60.07 -23.08
CA THR A 515 37.61 59.97 -22.65
C THR A 515 37.74 58.68 -21.78
N ALA A 516 38.88 57.96 -21.71
CA ALA A 516 40.03 58.18 -20.82
C ALA A 516 39.67 58.31 -19.32
N SER A 517 40.35 57.69 -18.34
CA SER A 517 41.56 56.84 -18.37
C SER A 517 41.82 56.10 -17.04
N SER A 518 42.81 55.16 -17.04
CA SER A 518 43.83 54.92 -15.98
C SER A 518 43.46 54.52 -14.53
N SER A 519 44.28 53.81 -13.73
CA SER A 519 45.37 52.82 -13.96
C SER A 519 45.98 52.38 -12.61
N GLN A 520 46.41 51.10 -12.48
CA GLN A 520 47.49 50.59 -11.59
C GLN A 520 47.29 50.74 -10.05
N THR A 521 47.43 49.73 -9.15
CA THR A 521 48.43 48.66 -8.90
C THR A 521 49.81 49.17 -8.41
N PRO A 522 50.62 48.40 -7.63
CA PRO A 522 50.39 47.11 -6.93
C PRO A 522 50.77 47.13 -5.41
N PHE A 523 50.68 45.99 -4.70
CA PHE A 523 51.83 45.32 -4.02
C PHE A 523 51.45 43.95 -3.41
N HIS A 524 52.45 43.16 -2.99
CA HIS A 524 52.36 41.73 -2.63
C HIS A 524 52.24 41.44 -1.12
N ALA A 525 51.63 40.30 -0.81
CA ALA A 525 52.04 39.38 0.27
C ALA A 525 51.75 37.93 -0.17
N GLU A 526 52.58 36.97 0.24
CA GLU A 526 52.55 35.58 -0.25
C GLU A 526 51.97 34.59 0.77
N THR A 527 51.47 33.44 0.29
CA THR A 527 51.04 32.30 1.13
C THR A 527 51.58 30.98 0.55
N PRO A 528 52.14 30.05 1.35
CA PRO A 528 52.79 28.83 0.83
C PRO A 528 51.84 27.78 0.23
N ALA A 529 52.39 26.82 -0.50
CA ALA A 529 51.62 25.84 -1.30
C ALA A 529 52.04 24.37 -1.12
N SER A 530 51.07 23.46 -1.26
CA SER A 530 51.22 22.00 -1.51
C SER A 530 51.88 21.17 -0.38
N VAL A 531 51.89 19.83 -0.37
CA VAL A 531 51.49 18.74 -1.31
C VAL A 531 50.79 17.62 -0.47
N HIS A 532 50.14 16.55 -0.95
CA HIS A 532 50.27 15.73 -2.17
C HIS A 532 48.90 15.27 -2.74
N SER A 533 48.93 14.62 -3.91
CA SER A 533 47.77 14.25 -4.74
C SER A 533 47.64 12.74 -4.99
N ALA A 534 46.41 12.28 -5.25
CA ALA A 534 46.12 11.09 -6.06
C ALA A 534 44.86 11.34 -6.92
N THR A 535 44.82 10.83 -8.15
CA THR A 535 43.85 11.22 -9.19
C THR A 535 42.88 10.10 -9.56
N GLY A 536 41.61 10.44 -9.90
CA GLY A 536 40.64 9.42 -10.32
C GLY A 536 39.18 9.87 -10.53
N THR A 537 38.88 10.38 -11.73
CA THR A 537 37.57 10.32 -12.44
C THR A 537 36.23 10.40 -11.68
N GLY A 538 35.42 11.41 -12.02
CA GLY A 538 33.96 11.27 -12.18
C GLY A 538 33.12 11.17 -10.91
N SER A 539 32.74 12.31 -10.31
CA SER A 539 31.83 12.38 -9.17
C SER A 539 30.36 12.10 -9.55
N SER A 540 29.96 10.84 -9.50
CA SER A 540 28.55 10.44 -9.55
C SER A 540 27.78 11.01 -8.36
N ARG A 541 26.78 11.86 -8.59
CA ARG A 541 25.82 12.29 -7.57
C ARG A 541 24.59 11.36 -7.59
N PHE A 542 24.18 10.90 -6.42
CA PHE A 542 23.01 10.06 -6.21
C PHE A 542 21.84 10.93 -5.71
N PHE A 543 20.62 10.60 -6.14
CA PHE A 543 19.36 11.20 -5.67
C PHE A 543 18.39 10.06 -5.31
N GLY A 544 17.47 10.34 -4.39
CA GLY A 544 16.81 9.34 -3.53
C GLY A 544 15.76 8.44 -4.17
N GLU A 545 15.29 7.51 -3.34
CA GLU A 545 14.40 6.40 -3.70
C GLU A 545 12.91 6.79 -3.61
N SER A 546 12.46 7.69 -4.49
CA SER A 546 11.06 8.15 -4.53
C SER A 546 10.49 8.30 -5.95
N ASN A 547 9.88 7.20 -6.41
CA ASN A 547 9.11 7.03 -7.65
C ASN A 547 9.90 6.92 -8.98
N PHE A 548 9.28 6.30 -9.98
CA PHE A 548 9.95 5.75 -11.17
C PHE A 548 9.77 6.58 -12.44
N LEU A 549 10.71 6.40 -13.38
CA LEU A 549 10.75 6.94 -14.76
C LEU A 549 10.95 8.46 -14.92
N THR A 550 12.16 8.85 -15.30
CA THR A 550 12.36 9.91 -16.31
C THR A 550 13.62 9.64 -17.13
N LEU A 551 13.48 9.47 -18.44
CA LEU A 551 14.61 9.51 -19.38
C LEU A 551 14.13 10.07 -20.73
N VAL A 552 14.14 11.40 -20.84
CA VAL A 552 13.84 12.11 -22.10
C VAL A 552 15.08 12.05 -23.01
N PRO A 553 15.00 11.51 -24.24
CA PRO A 553 16.12 11.53 -25.17
C PRO A 553 16.41 12.95 -25.64
N GLY A 554 17.65 13.42 -25.47
CA GLY A 554 18.11 14.68 -26.08
C GLY A 554 18.37 14.51 -27.58
N ALA A 555 17.82 15.41 -28.39
CA ALA A 555 18.17 15.58 -29.81
C ALA A 555 18.25 17.07 -30.15
N SER A 556 19.21 17.44 -30.99
CA SER A 556 19.55 18.81 -31.37
C SER A 556 18.79 19.31 -32.59
N GLU A 557 18.39 20.58 -32.59
CA GLU A 557 17.83 21.28 -33.76
C GLU A 557 18.93 21.94 -34.64
N PRO A 558 18.63 22.11 -35.93
CA PRO A 558 19.06 23.24 -36.76
C PRO A 558 17.85 24.06 -37.25
N GLY A 559 17.85 25.39 -37.34
CA GLY A 559 18.89 26.38 -37.00
C GLY A 559 18.96 27.50 -38.05
N SER A 560 18.64 28.75 -37.66
CA SER A 560 18.84 29.97 -38.48
C SER A 560 18.77 31.25 -37.63
N ASP A 561 19.71 32.17 -37.85
CA ASP A 561 19.89 33.45 -37.13
C ASP A 561 18.84 34.53 -37.53
N ALA A 562 18.76 35.76 -36.97
CA ALA A 562 19.69 36.54 -36.13
C ALA A 562 18.93 37.64 -35.32
N ALA A 563 19.50 38.52 -34.48
CA ALA A 563 20.92 38.75 -34.09
C ALA A 563 21.10 39.22 -32.62
N ALA A 564 20.85 40.51 -32.31
CA ALA A 564 21.24 41.19 -31.05
C ALA A 564 20.22 42.27 -30.62
N GLY A 565 20.13 42.64 -29.33
CA GLY A 565 20.88 42.11 -28.18
C GLY A 565 20.63 42.83 -26.84
N ASP A 566 21.70 42.86 -26.04
CA ASP A 566 21.86 43.45 -24.70
C ASP A 566 21.36 42.65 -23.45
N VAL A 567 21.91 43.03 -22.28
CA VAL A 567 22.06 42.24 -21.05
C VAL A 567 20.79 41.53 -20.53
N ALA A 568 20.83 40.18 -20.48
CA ALA A 568 19.79 39.35 -19.86
C ALA A 568 20.32 38.55 -18.65
N LEU A 569 19.60 38.60 -17.52
CA LEU A 569 19.80 37.66 -16.41
C LEU A 569 19.46 36.23 -16.86
N LYS A 570 20.09 35.21 -16.25
CA LYS A 570 19.82 33.78 -16.51
C LYS A 570 18.48 33.32 -15.94
N GLY A 571 17.39 33.80 -16.51
CA GLY A 571 16.05 33.26 -16.29
C GLY A 571 15.98 31.80 -16.73
N ARG A 572 15.39 30.94 -15.89
CA ARG A 572 15.07 29.57 -16.29
C ARG A 572 13.79 29.60 -17.13
N LEU A 573 13.77 28.83 -18.22
CA LEU A 573 12.61 28.72 -19.11
C LEU A 573 11.41 28.17 -18.34
N ALA A 574 10.37 29.00 -18.18
CA ALA A 574 9.08 28.57 -17.67
C ALA A 574 8.20 28.12 -18.84
N PHE A 575 7.88 26.83 -18.90
CA PHE A 575 6.98 26.29 -19.93
C PHE A 575 5.57 26.84 -19.73
N PRO A 576 4.96 27.50 -20.74
CA PRO A 576 3.53 27.79 -20.73
C PRO A 576 2.77 26.50 -21.02
N VAL A 577 1.94 26.05 -20.09
CA VAL A 577 0.96 24.98 -20.36
C VAL A 577 -0.16 25.59 -21.18
N SER A 578 -0.12 25.40 -22.51
CA SER A 578 -1.29 25.69 -23.35
C SER A 578 -2.46 24.82 -22.90
N ARG A 579 -3.59 25.45 -22.58
CA ARG A 579 -4.87 24.75 -22.46
C ARG A 579 -5.18 24.13 -23.82
N THR A 580 -4.97 22.83 -23.98
CA THR A 580 -5.35 22.11 -25.20
C THR A 580 -6.87 22.11 -25.34
N SER A 581 -7.35 22.48 -26.52
CA SER A 581 -8.78 22.60 -26.83
C SER A 581 -9.55 21.32 -26.50
N GLN A 582 -10.77 21.49 -26.03
CA GLN A 582 -11.75 20.40 -25.97
C GLN A 582 -11.99 19.89 -27.40
N SER A 583 -12.00 18.57 -27.59
CA SER A 583 -12.56 17.97 -28.79
C SER A 583 -14.08 17.95 -28.64
N GLU A 584 -14.75 18.86 -29.34
CA GLU A 584 -16.21 18.92 -29.37
C GLU A 584 -16.77 17.66 -30.05
N ASP A 585 -17.46 16.82 -29.27
CA ASP A 585 -18.25 15.70 -29.77
C ASP A 585 -19.71 16.20 -29.88
N PRO A 586 -20.27 16.38 -31.09
CA PRO A 586 -21.47 17.19 -31.31
C PRO A 586 -22.76 16.44 -30.93
N GLY A 587 -23.02 16.27 -29.63
CA GLY A 587 -24.21 15.55 -29.17
C GLY A 587 -24.63 15.67 -27.69
N ILE A 588 -23.90 16.38 -26.82
CA ILE A 588 -24.23 16.44 -25.37
C ILE A 588 -24.26 17.89 -24.87
N SER A 589 -25.40 18.30 -24.29
CA SER A 589 -25.62 19.64 -23.73
C SER A 589 -24.84 19.87 -22.43
N PRO A 590 -24.36 21.11 -22.17
CA PRO A 590 -23.55 21.41 -20.99
C PRO A 590 -24.41 21.63 -19.72
N ALA A 591 -24.82 20.52 -19.09
CA ALA A 591 -25.37 20.52 -17.73
C ALA A 591 -24.87 19.27 -16.97
N GLY A 592 -24.54 19.43 -15.68
CA GLY A 592 -23.71 18.47 -14.96
C GLY A 592 -24.30 17.06 -14.81
N SER A 593 -23.49 16.04 -15.09
CA SER A 593 -23.67 14.69 -14.58
C SER A 593 -22.32 14.12 -14.13
N ASN A 594 -22.28 13.59 -12.90
CA ASN A 594 -21.09 12.91 -12.39
C ASN A 594 -21.03 11.51 -13.00
N HIS A 595 -19.89 11.09 -13.57
CA HIS A 595 -19.65 9.70 -13.97
C HIS A 595 -19.41 8.78 -12.75
N VAL A 596 -20.41 8.71 -11.87
CA VAL A 596 -20.60 7.73 -10.81
C VAL A 596 -21.73 6.81 -11.27
N SER A 597 -21.62 5.49 -11.09
CA SER A 597 -22.67 4.59 -11.60
C SER A 597 -24.02 4.86 -10.90
N PRO A 598 -25.17 4.73 -11.58
CA PRO A 598 -26.48 4.94 -10.94
C PRO A 598 -26.71 4.03 -9.72
N ALA A 599 -26.13 2.83 -9.70
CA ALA A 599 -26.15 1.94 -8.55
C ALA A 599 -25.30 2.49 -7.38
N THR A 600 -24.14 3.07 -7.67
CA THR A 600 -23.27 3.72 -6.68
C THR A 600 -23.91 5.00 -6.13
N GLU A 601 -24.56 5.82 -6.97
CA GLU A 601 -25.27 7.01 -6.52
C GLU A 601 -26.47 6.63 -5.62
N ARG A 602 -27.23 5.59 -6.00
CA ARG A 602 -28.30 5.05 -5.16
C ARG A 602 -27.76 4.58 -3.80
N TYR A 603 -26.69 3.80 -3.78
CA TYR A 603 -26.04 3.38 -2.53
C TYR A 603 -25.61 4.57 -1.65
N LEU A 604 -25.04 5.64 -2.25
CA LEU A 604 -24.70 6.87 -1.52
C LEU A 604 -25.92 7.64 -0.98
N ARG A 605 -27.09 7.54 -1.62
CA ARG A 605 -28.35 8.10 -1.12
C ARG A 605 -28.93 7.23 0.00
N ASP A 606 -28.86 5.91 -0.12
CA ASP A 606 -29.38 4.95 0.86
C ASP A 606 -28.55 4.96 2.18
N GLU A 607 -27.21 5.12 2.09
CA GLU A 607 -26.32 5.42 3.24
C GLU A 607 -26.50 6.85 3.80
N GLY A 608 -27.32 7.68 3.15
CA GLY A 608 -27.51 9.09 3.47
C GLY A 608 -26.26 9.95 3.28
N ALA A 609 -25.25 9.51 2.52
CA ALA A 609 -24.00 10.21 2.33
C ALA A 609 -24.16 11.57 1.62
N LEU A 610 -25.15 11.65 0.74
CA LEU A 610 -25.61 12.88 0.09
C LEU A 610 -26.70 13.64 0.89
N THR A 611 -27.03 13.18 2.11
CA THR A 611 -28.03 13.80 2.98
C THR A 611 -27.35 14.71 4.02
N PHE A 612 -27.86 15.94 4.09
CA PHE A 612 -27.40 16.99 5.01
C PHE A 612 -28.60 17.53 5.81
N PRO A 613 -28.39 17.99 7.06
CA PRO A 613 -29.37 18.86 7.73
C PRO A 613 -29.57 20.15 6.93
N ASP A 614 -30.66 20.88 7.18
CA ASP A 614 -30.85 22.19 6.55
C ASP A 614 -29.66 23.13 6.81
N MET A 615 -29.35 23.99 5.82
CA MET A 615 -28.14 24.81 5.84
C MET A 615 -28.15 25.81 7.00
N GLN A 616 -29.30 26.33 7.42
CA GLN A 616 -29.37 27.23 8.59
C GLN A 616 -28.98 26.52 9.88
N ARG A 617 -29.27 25.22 10.00
CA ARG A 617 -28.89 24.35 11.13
C ARG A 617 -27.40 23.96 11.08
N CYS A 618 -26.82 23.88 9.89
CA CYS A 618 -25.40 23.58 9.68
C CYS A 618 -24.48 24.79 9.95
N LEU A 619 -24.95 26.02 9.68
CA LEU A 619 -24.13 27.24 9.79
C LEU A 619 -23.43 27.45 11.15
N PRO A 620 -24.05 27.19 12.32
CA PRO A 620 -23.35 27.29 13.61
C PRO A 620 -22.18 26.31 13.76
N ALA A 621 -22.30 25.08 13.24
CA ALA A 621 -21.20 24.11 13.24
C ALA A 621 -20.06 24.52 12.28
N LEU A 622 -20.39 25.10 11.12
CA LEU A 622 -19.40 25.66 10.19
C LEU A 622 -18.71 26.91 10.76
N ARG A 623 -19.42 27.75 11.52
CA ARG A 623 -18.80 28.83 12.32
C ARG A 623 -17.87 28.27 13.39
N ALA A 624 -18.26 27.23 14.13
CA ALA A 624 -17.39 26.60 15.12
C ALA A 624 -16.09 26.03 14.51
N TYR A 625 -16.15 25.48 13.30
CA TYR A 625 -14.96 25.12 12.51
C TYR A 625 -14.05 26.35 12.26
N PHE A 626 -14.61 27.45 11.75
CA PHE A 626 -13.86 28.66 11.41
C PHE A 626 -13.35 29.48 12.61
N SER A 627 -13.97 29.34 13.79
CA SER A 627 -13.54 29.99 15.03
C SER A 627 -12.47 29.21 15.80
N TRP A 628 -12.52 27.88 15.81
CA TRP A 628 -11.67 27.07 16.71
C TRP A 628 -10.65 26.18 16.00
N PHE A 629 -11.03 25.53 14.90
CA PHE A 629 -10.14 24.62 14.17
C PHE A 629 -9.30 25.35 13.12
N HIS A 630 -9.94 26.21 12.34
CA HIS A 630 -9.31 26.90 11.21
C HIS A 630 -8.10 27.77 11.59
N PRO A 631 -8.10 28.51 12.73
CA PRO A 631 -6.91 29.22 13.21
C PRO A 631 -5.70 28.33 13.53
N CYS A 632 -5.90 27.03 13.70
CA CYS A 632 -4.81 26.07 13.91
C CYS A 632 -4.36 25.36 12.64
N PHE A 633 -5.28 25.10 11.71
CA PHE A 633 -5.00 24.46 10.42
C PHE A 633 -5.76 25.18 9.30
N PRO A 634 -5.18 26.25 8.71
CA PRO A 634 -5.87 27.15 7.79
C PRO A 634 -6.01 26.60 6.36
N VAL A 635 -6.49 25.36 6.23
CA VAL A 635 -6.48 24.56 4.97
C VAL A 635 -7.55 24.92 3.94
N LEU A 636 -8.56 25.69 4.31
CA LEU A 636 -9.63 26.18 3.41
C LEU A 636 -9.53 27.70 3.26
N ASP A 637 -10.19 28.26 2.26
CA ASP A 637 -10.41 29.71 2.21
C ASP A 637 -11.77 30.10 2.82
N ARG A 638 -11.84 31.23 3.53
CA ARG A 638 -13.07 31.71 4.19
C ARG A 638 -14.11 32.21 3.18
N ALA A 639 -13.67 32.96 2.19
CA ALA A 639 -14.54 33.59 1.20
C ALA A 639 -14.94 32.63 0.09
N ASP A 640 -14.04 31.77 -0.37
CA ASP A 640 -14.37 30.72 -1.33
C ASP A 640 -15.40 29.74 -0.76
N VAL A 641 -15.25 29.31 0.50
CA VAL A 641 -16.25 28.48 1.18
C VAL A 641 -17.58 29.23 1.33
N ALA A 642 -17.58 30.51 1.71
CA ALA A 642 -18.81 31.31 1.78
C ALA A 642 -19.52 31.45 0.42
N ARG A 643 -18.78 31.75 -0.65
CA ARG A 643 -19.30 31.83 -2.03
C ARG A 643 -19.87 30.48 -2.50
N ARG A 644 -19.13 29.38 -2.35
CA ARG A 644 -19.59 28.03 -2.74
C ARG A 644 -20.79 27.54 -1.90
N LEU A 645 -20.89 27.93 -0.63
CA LEU A 645 -22.07 27.63 0.20
C LEU A 645 -23.30 28.44 -0.25
N ALA A 646 -23.14 29.72 -0.56
CA ALA A 646 -24.23 30.56 -1.07
C ALA A 646 -24.75 30.06 -2.44
N ALA A 647 -23.85 29.67 -3.34
CA ALA A 647 -24.18 29.07 -4.64
C ALA A 647 -24.71 27.62 -4.55
N ARG A 648 -24.56 26.95 -3.39
CA ARG A 648 -24.79 25.50 -3.17
C ARG A 648 -23.88 24.58 -4.02
N GLU A 649 -22.71 25.08 -4.40
CA GLU A 649 -21.70 24.39 -5.22
C GLU A 649 -20.57 23.74 -4.38
N ILE A 650 -20.67 23.77 -3.05
CA ILE A 650 -19.68 23.11 -2.19
C ILE A 650 -19.71 21.59 -2.37
N SER A 651 -18.54 20.97 -2.46
CA SER A 651 -18.39 19.52 -2.55
C SER A 651 -19.09 18.81 -1.39
N PRO A 652 -19.94 17.78 -1.64
CA PRO A 652 -20.51 16.95 -0.58
C PRO A 652 -19.45 16.29 0.30
N LEU A 653 -18.31 15.88 -0.27
CA LEU A 653 -17.21 15.26 0.47
C LEU A 653 -16.59 16.27 1.45
N LEU A 654 -16.29 17.49 0.97
CA LEU A 654 -15.76 18.54 1.81
C LEU A 654 -16.77 18.97 2.89
N LEU A 655 -18.05 19.13 2.53
CA LEU A 655 -19.08 19.55 3.48
C LEU A 655 -19.28 18.54 4.62
N GLN A 656 -19.37 17.23 4.32
CA GLN A 656 -19.43 16.19 5.38
C GLN A 656 -18.16 16.23 6.26
N ALA A 657 -16.97 16.43 5.67
CA ALA A 657 -15.71 16.50 6.41
C ALA A 657 -15.58 17.79 7.26
N MET A 658 -16.10 18.93 6.79
CA MET A 658 -16.21 20.16 7.56
C MET A 658 -17.18 20.02 8.73
N LEU A 659 -18.36 19.42 8.50
CA LEU A 659 -19.36 19.19 9.56
C LEU A 659 -18.83 18.24 10.64
N PHE A 660 -18.09 17.18 10.27
CA PHE A 660 -17.39 16.31 11.22
C PHE A 660 -16.49 17.08 12.21
N ILE A 661 -15.74 18.06 11.73
CA ILE A 661 -14.89 18.91 12.55
C ILE A 661 -15.73 19.97 13.30
N GLY A 662 -16.71 20.59 12.65
CA GLY A 662 -17.63 21.57 13.26
C GLY A 662 -18.38 21.00 14.47
N SER A 663 -18.94 19.79 14.32
CA SER A 663 -19.56 19.00 15.41
C SER A 663 -18.61 18.65 16.55
N THR A 664 -17.29 18.77 16.37
CA THR A 664 -16.33 18.58 17.47
C THR A 664 -16.26 19.80 18.40
N TYR A 665 -16.52 21.02 17.89
CA TYR A 665 -16.33 22.29 18.61
C TYR A 665 -17.59 23.12 18.84
N CYS A 666 -18.71 22.83 18.19
CA CYS A 666 -19.97 23.54 18.44
C CYS A 666 -20.55 23.22 19.83
N ASP A 667 -21.57 23.98 20.22
CA ASP A 667 -22.42 23.71 21.37
C ASP A 667 -23.35 22.50 21.12
N GLU A 668 -24.00 22.04 22.18
CA GLU A 668 -24.88 20.86 22.14
C GLU A 668 -26.26 21.15 21.55
N ALA A 669 -26.77 22.38 21.65
CA ALA A 669 -28.03 22.76 21.02
C ALA A 669 -27.90 22.75 19.48
N THR A 670 -26.75 23.15 18.93
CA THR A 670 -26.40 22.99 17.51
C THR A 670 -26.40 21.51 17.08
N ILE A 671 -25.88 20.58 17.90
CA ILE A 671 -25.89 19.14 17.60
C ILE A 671 -27.33 18.62 17.49
N LEU A 672 -28.18 18.95 18.48
CA LEU A 672 -29.59 18.58 18.51
C LEU A 672 -30.38 19.24 17.36
N ALA A 673 -30.11 20.51 17.05
CA ALA A 673 -30.75 21.22 15.94
C ALA A 673 -30.44 20.61 14.57
N MET A 674 -29.23 20.07 14.37
CA MET A 674 -28.85 19.30 13.18
C MET A 674 -29.53 17.92 13.11
N GLY A 675 -30.22 17.47 14.16
CA GLY A 675 -30.97 16.20 14.18
C GLY A 675 -30.17 14.98 14.64
N PHE A 676 -29.05 15.18 15.35
CA PHE A 676 -28.30 14.09 15.99
C PHE A 676 -28.61 14.03 17.49
N LYS A 677 -28.57 12.82 18.08
CA LYS A 677 -28.84 12.63 19.51
C LYS A 677 -27.72 13.19 20.39
N ASP A 678 -26.46 12.98 19.97
CA ASP A 678 -25.27 13.36 20.72
C ASP A 678 -24.08 13.68 19.81
N ARG A 679 -23.03 14.27 20.39
CA ARG A 679 -21.81 14.72 19.69
C ARG A 679 -21.02 13.56 19.06
N SER A 680 -21.00 12.38 19.68
CA SER A 680 -20.39 11.16 19.12
C SER A 680 -21.16 10.67 17.90
N GLU A 681 -22.50 10.68 17.94
CA GLU A 681 -23.32 10.31 16.78
C GLU A 681 -23.09 11.27 15.61
N ALA A 682 -23.17 12.59 15.85
CA ALA A 682 -22.91 13.61 14.82
C ALA A 682 -21.54 13.41 14.15
N LYS A 683 -20.48 13.22 14.95
CA LYS A 683 -19.12 12.96 14.46
C LYS A 683 -19.00 11.64 13.71
N ARG A 684 -19.63 10.56 14.20
CA ARG A 684 -19.61 9.23 13.56
C ARG A 684 -20.32 9.25 12.21
N VAL A 685 -21.49 9.87 12.12
CA VAL A 685 -22.32 9.89 10.91
C VAL A 685 -21.67 10.76 9.83
N THR A 686 -21.31 12.01 10.14
CA THR A 686 -20.63 12.92 9.19
C THR A 686 -19.33 12.33 8.64
N TYR A 687 -18.45 11.77 9.49
CA TYR A 687 -17.26 11.06 9.03
C TYR A 687 -17.60 9.84 8.16
N SER A 688 -18.57 9.00 8.56
CA SER A 688 -18.92 7.80 7.79
C SER A 688 -19.45 8.16 6.40
N ARG A 689 -20.20 9.26 6.29
CA ARG A 689 -20.71 9.82 5.03
C ARG A 689 -19.59 10.39 4.15
N ALA A 690 -18.66 11.16 4.72
CA ALA A 690 -17.46 11.60 4.01
C ALA A 690 -16.63 10.40 3.50
N ARG A 691 -16.44 9.38 4.34
CA ARG A 691 -15.73 8.14 4.00
C ARG A 691 -16.42 7.38 2.85
N ALA A 692 -17.76 7.32 2.81
CA ALA A 692 -18.51 6.71 1.72
C ALA A 692 -18.30 7.46 0.38
N LEU A 693 -18.40 8.80 0.40
CA LEU A 693 -18.14 9.65 -0.78
C LEU A 693 -16.70 9.50 -1.30
N PHE A 694 -15.73 9.35 -0.41
CA PHE A 694 -14.34 9.05 -0.80
C PHE A 694 -14.22 7.68 -1.49
N HIS A 695 -14.82 6.62 -0.95
CA HIS A 695 -14.75 5.29 -1.58
C HIS A 695 -15.52 5.17 -2.89
N ALA A 696 -16.57 5.97 -3.09
CA ALA A 696 -17.24 6.11 -4.38
C ALA A 696 -16.45 6.97 -5.40
N ASN A 697 -15.27 7.49 -5.03
CA ASN A 697 -14.46 8.40 -5.84
C ASN A 697 -15.28 9.62 -6.32
N TRP A 698 -16.11 10.19 -5.43
CA TRP A 698 -17.08 11.24 -5.78
C TRP A 698 -16.39 12.55 -6.16
N GLU A 699 -15.38 12.96 -5.39
CA GLU A 699 -14.61 14.18 -5.65
C GLU A 699 -13.65 14.00 -6.83
N LYS A 700 -13.53 15.04 -7.65
CA LYS A 700 -12.62 15.11 -8.82
C LYS A 700 -11.63 16.27 -8.74
N ASP A 701 -11.89 17.32 -7.96
CA ASP A 701 -10.86 18.29 -7.64
C ASP A 701 -9.89 17.70 -6.60
N GLU A 702 -8.70 17.34 -7.06
CA GLU A 702 -7.63 16.77 -6.27
C GLU A 702 -7.22 17.68 -5.08
N PHE A 703 -7.43 18.99 -5.20
CA PHE A 703 -7.15 19.94 -4.12
C PHE A 703 -8.21 19.92 -3.02
N THR A 704 -9.50 19.99 -3.39
CA THR A 704 -10.64 19.76 -2.48
C THR A 704 -10.57 18.38 -1.82
N LEU A 705 -10.12 17.35 -2.56
CA LEU A 705 -9.89 16.01 -2.04
C LEU A 705 -8.80 15.99 -0.96
N ILE A 706 -7.63 16.61 -1.20
CA ILE A 706 -6.56 16.75 -0.19
C ILE A 706 -7.08 17.46 1.07
N GLN A 707 -7.85 18.54 0.91
CA GLN A 707 -8.44 19.29 2.02
C GLN A 707 -9.41 18.42 2.84
N ALA A 708 -10.37 17.76 2.19
CA ALA A 708 -11.36 16.92 2.87
C ALA A 708 -10.72 15.69 3.56
N LEU A 709 -9.72 15.06 2.93
CA LEU A 709 -8.96 13.96 3.52
C LEU A 709 -8.10 14.41 4.71
N PHE A 710 -7.55 15.64 4.67
CA PHE A 710 -6.86 16.22 5.82
C PHE A 710 -7.80 16.40 7.02
N LEU A 711 -9.05 16.84 6.80
CA LEU A 711 -10.07 16.89 7.86
C LEU A 711 -10.44 15.47 8.35
N CYS A 712 -10.56 14.48 7.46
CA CYS A 712 -10.77 13.08 7.84
C CYS A 712 -9.63 12.51 8.72
N SER A 713 -8.41 13.07 8.64
CA SER A 713 -7.29 12.70 9.53
C SER A 713 -7.48 13.04 11.01
N PHE A 714 -8.62 13.62 11.40
CA PHE A 714 -8.99 13.83 12.80
C PHE A 714 -9.94 12.74 13.33
N TRP A 715 -10.35 11.79 12.49
CA TRP A 715 -11.10 10.61 12.92
C TRP A 715 -10.28 9.69 13.84
N ARG A 716 -10.98 9.08 14.81
CA ARG A 716 -10.47 8.01 15.66
C ARG A 716 -11.59 6.99 15.88
N GLY A 717 -11.50 5.84 15.22
CA GLY A 717 -12.36 4.69 15.51
C GLY A 717 -11.83 3.88 16.69
N GLY A 718 -12.55 2.80 17.03
CA GLY A 718 -12.17 1.88 18.09
C GLY A 718 -10.93 1.02 17.76
N PRO A 719 -10.58 0.06 18.64
CA PRO A 719 -9.45 -0.86 18.44
C PRO A 719 -9.46 -1.57 17.08
N THR A 720 -10.65 -1.91 16.58
CA THR A 720 -10.90 -2.60 15.31
C THR A 720 -10.84 -1.70 14.07
N ASP A 721 -10.92 -0.37 14.18
CA ASP A 721 -10.89 0.51 13.01
C ASP A 721 -9.45 0.72 12.52
N TRP A 722 -9.16 0.19 11.33
CA TRP A 722 -7.87 0.32 10.66
C TRP A 722 -7.71 1.65 9.91
N ARG A 723 -8.79 2.42 9.71
CA ARG A 723 -8.78 3.73 9.04
C ARG A 723 -8.57 4.86 10.05
N ASP A 724 -7.48 4.75 10.79
CA ASP A 724 -7.08 5.71 11.81
C ASP A 724 -6.40 6.97 11.23
N VAL A 725 -5.95 7.86 12.12
CA VAL A 725 -5.22 9.08 11.75
C VAL A 725 -4.00 8.79 10.85
N ARG A 726 -3.27 7.70 11.07
CA ARG A 726 -2.06 7.36 10.32
C ARG A 726 -2.37 6.68 8.98
N TYR A 727 -3.54 6.07 8.81
CA TYR A 727 -4.10 5.75 7.48
C TYR A 727 -4.40 7.05 6.70
N TRP A 728 -5.26 7.92 7.22
CA TRP A 728 -5.71 9.11 6.49
C TRP A 728 -4.56 10.08 6.16
N LEU A 729 -3.63 10.32 7.08
CA LEU A 729 -2.42 11.09 6.78
C LEU A 729 -1.57 10.44 5.69
N GLY A 730 -1.55 9.11 5.58
CA GLY A 730 -0.86 8.41 4.48
C GLY A 730 -1.44 8.79 3.12
N CYS A 731 -2.76 8.76 2.99
CA CYS A 731 -3.46 9.17 1.76
C CYS A 731 -3.21 10.65 1.42
N VAL A 732 -3.36 11.53 2.42
CA VAL A 732 -3.16 12.99 2.28
C VAL A 732 -1.74 13.33 1.85
N LEU A 733 -0.72 12.73 2.49
CA LEU A 733 0.68 12.95 2.14
C LEU A 733 0.99 12.45 0.72
N THR A 734 0.51 11.26 0.36
CA THR A 734 0.77 10.67 -0.97
C THR A 734 0.22 11.57 -2.07
N LEU A 735 -1.01 12.07 -1.93
CA LEU A 735 -1.60 13.04 -2.87
C LEU A 735 -0.84 14.37 -2.84
N ALA A 736 -0.65 14.98 -1.66
CA ALA A 736 0.04 16.26 -1.53
C ALA A 736 1.48 16.23 -2.09
N GLN A 737 2.20 15.11 -1.94
CA GLN A 737 3.51 14.93 -2.55
C GLN A 737 3.42 14.75 -4.07
N THR A 738 2.45 13.96 -4.56
CA THR A 738 2.20 13.76 -6.00
C THR A 738 1.89 15.08 -6.73
N HIS A 739 1.04 15.95 -6.15
CA HIS A 739 0.74 17.28 -6.70
C HIS A 739 1.79 18.35 -6.34
N GLY A 740 2.94 17.94 -5.79
CA GLY A 740 4.09 18.81 -5.52
C GLY A 740 3.86 19.90 -4.47
N LEU A 741 2.92 19.73 -3.54
CA LEU A 741 2.65 20.74 -2.49
C LEU A 741 3.88 20.96 -1.59
N HIS A 742 4.70 19.93 -1.41
CA HIS A 742 5.98 19.97 -0.69
C HIS A 742 7.11 20.76 -1.38
N ARG A 743 6.89 21.30 -2.59
CA ARG A 743 7.90 21.96 -3.41
C ARG A 743 7.65 23.46 -3.57
N SER A 744 8.72 24.21 -3.82
CA SER A 744 8.72 25.68 -4.03
C SER A 744 7.66 26.09 -5.05
N THR A 745 6.79 26.99 -4.61
CA THR A 745 5.65 27.48 -5.41
C THR A 745 6.10 28.26 -6.66
N ARG A 746 7.31 28.86 -6.62
CA ARG A 746 7.92 29.69 -7.67
C ARG A 746 8.04 29.05 -9.05
N PHE A 747 8.02 27.71 -9.11
CA PHE A 747 8.19 26.96 -10.36
C PHE A 747 6.93 26.20 -10.80
N ILE A 748 5.83 26.30 -10.05
CA ILE A 748 4.64 25.44 -10.21
C ILE A 748 3.40 26.22 -10.65
N THR A 749 3.20 27.44 -10.13
CA THR A 749 2.06 28.29 -10.54
C THR A 749 2.47 29.75 -10.65
N ARG A 750 1.71 30.51 -11.47
CA ARG A 750 1.78 31.97 -11.55
C ARG A 750 0.64 32.67 -10.79
N ASP A 751 -0.32 31.89 -10.28
CA ASP A 751 -1.44 32.37 -9.46
C ASP A 751 -0.98 32.60 -8.00
N PRO A 752 -1.03 33.84 -7.47
CA PRO A 752 -0.64 34.13 -6.10
C PRO A 752 -1.59 33.54 -5.04
N GLN A 753 -2.90 33.53 -5.26
CA GLN A 753 -3.88 33.01 -4.30
C GLN A 753 -3.76 31.49 -4.18
N PHE A 754 -3.65 30.77 -5.31
CA PHE A 754 -3.38 29.33 -5.28
C PHE A 754 -2.01 29.01 -4.66
N ALA A 755 -0.99 29.85 -4.86
CA ALA A 755 0.31 29.69 -4.20
C ALA A 755 0.25 29.85 -2.67
N ARG A 756 -0.48 30.87 -2.17
CA ARG A 756 -0.76 31.06 -0.72
C ARG A 756 -1.45 29.83 -0.14
N MET A 757 -2.51 29.34 -0.81
CA MET A 757 -3.26 28.18 -0.34
C MET A 757 -2.45 26.88 -0.35
N ARG A 758 -1.60 26.64 -1.36
CA ARG A 758 -0.68 25.47 -1.37
C ARG A 758 0.26 25.47 -0.17
N ARG A 759 0.82 26.63 0.22
CA ARG A 759 1.67 26.77 1.41
C ARG A 759 0.88 26.50 2.70
N ARG A 760 -0.32 27.05 2.84
CA ARG A 760 -1.23 26.80 3.98
C ARG A 760 -1.55 25.31 4.16
N VAL A 761 -1.94 24.64 3.09
CA VAL A 761 -2.30 23.21 3.11
C VAL A 761 -1.07 22.36 3.43
N TRP A 762 0.08 22.57 2.77
CA TRP A 762 1.28 21.78 3.07
C TRP A 762 1.74 21.93 4.52
N TRP A 763 1.89 23.17 5.03
CA TRP A 763 2.38 23.36 6.39
C TRP A 763 1.39 22.88 7.46
N SER A 764 0.09 22.88 7.17
CA SER A 764 -0.92 22.23 8.02
C SER A 764 -0.74 20.70 8.06
N ILE A 765 -0.54 20.06 6.90
CA ILE A 765 -0.21 18.64 6.80
C ILE A 765 1.09 18.33 7.56
N TYR A 766 2.11 19.18 7.40
CA TYR A 766 3.41 19.03 8.06
C TYR A 766 3.30 19.02 9.59
N VAL A 767 2.67 20.05 10.18
CA VAL A 767 2.47 20.15 11.63
C VAL A 767 1.70 18.94 12.15
N ARG A 768 0.63 18.54 11.44
CA ARG A 768 -0.21 17.40 11.81
C ARG A 768 0.52 16.05 11.74
N GLU A 769 1.39 15.84 10.75
CA GLU A 769 2.17 14.61 10.60
C GLU A 769 3.16 14.45 11.76
N ARG A 770 3.96 15.49 12.03
CA ARG A 770 4.94 15.47 13.14
C ARG A 770 4.26 15.25 14.49
N GLN A 771 3.10 15.88 14.74
CA GLN A 771 2.27 15.63 15.93
C GLN A 771 1.76 14.18 16.02
N ALA A 772 1.22 13.62 14.93
CA ALA A 772 0.65 12.27 14.93
C ALA A 772 1.72 11.17 14.99
N ALA A 773 2.87 11.37 14.35
CA ALA A 773 3.99 10.44 14.35
C ALA A 773 4.56 10.24 15.76
N ILE A 774 4.94 11.34 16.43
CA ILE A 774 5.51 11.26 17.79
C ILE A 774 4.47 10.79 18.82
N SER A 775 3.19 11.12 18.60
CA SER A 775 2.09 10.58 19.40
C SER A 775 2.02 9.06 19.30
N LEU A 776 2.07 8.50 18.09
CA LEU A 776 2.02 7.05 17.91
C LEU A 776 3.34 6.33 18.28
N GLY A 777 4.39 7.08 18.63
CA GLY A 777 5.73 6.54 18.89
C GLY A 777 6.40 5.99 17.63
N LEU A 778 6.03 6.50 16.46
CA LEU A 778 6.47 6.01 15.14
C LEU A 778 7.28 7.08 14.39
N PRO A 779 8.19 6.68 13.47
CA PRO A 779 8.88 7.63 12.60
C PRO A 779 7.90 8.51 11.79
N CYS A 780 8.26 9.78 11.63
CA CYS A 780 7.62 10.70 10.69
C CYS A 780 7.74 10.18 9.26
N ARG A 781 6.74 10.50 8.42
CA ARG A 781 6.76 10.19 6.99
C ARG A 781 7.36 11.30 6.14
N ILE A 782 7.27 12.55 6.60
CA ILE A 782 7.91 13.68 5.93
C ILE A 782 9.39 13.69 6.27
N ARG A 783 10.23 13.78 5.25
CA ARG A 783 11.66 14.10 5.40
C ARG A 783 11.88 15.54 4.97
N ASP A 784 12.65 16.28 5.76
CA ASP A 784 12.90 17.70 5.47
C ASP A 784 13.85 17.89 4.27
N GLU A 785 14.66 16.87 3.95
CA GLU A 785 15.54 16.82 2.77
C GLU A 785 14.78 16.84 1.42
N ASP A 786 13.53 16.36 1.38
CA ASP A 786 12.72 16.32 0.16
C ASP A 786 11.97 17.65 -0.11
N CYS A 787 11.88 18.53 0.89
CA CYS A 787 10.98 19.68 0.91
C CYS A 787 11.72 21.01 0.62
N ASP A 788 11.41 21.69 -0.49
CA ASP A 788 11.93 23.03 -0.81
C ASP A 788 10.87 24.13 -0.87
N ILE A 789 9.66 23.85 -0.35
CA ILE A 789 8.58 24.84 -0.17
C ILE A 789 9.00 26.00 0.75
N GLU A 790 8.55 27.21 0.42
CA GLU A 790 8.74 28.39 1.24
C GLU A 790 8.06 28.25 2.62
N PRO A 791 8.64 28.77 3.72
CA PRO A 791 7.94 28.94 5.00
C PRO A 791 6.69 29.82 4.86
N LEU A 792 5.73 29.65 5.77
CA LEU A 792 4.59 30.58 5.86
C LEU A 792 5.04 31.99 6.25
N THR A 793 4.36 32.96 5.65
CA THR A 793 4.46 34.40 5.88
C THR A 793 3.11 34.95 6.35
N SER A 794 3.05 36.17 6.90
CA SER A 794 1.77 36.77 7.31
C SER A 794 0.82 36.94 6.10
N ALA A 795 1.37 37.39 4.97
CA ALA A 795 0.68 37.52 3.69
C ALA A 795 0.09 36.21 3.15
N ASP A 796 0.52 35.03 3.62
CA ASP A 796 -0.16 33.77 3.28
C ASP A 796 -1.51 33.62 4.00
N LEU A 797 -1.65 34.23 5.18
CA LEU A 797 -2.73 33.99 6.14
C LEU A 797 -3.69 35.17 6.30
N GLU A 798 -3.30 36.38 5.91
CA GLU A 798 -4.16 37.57 5.86
C GLU A 798 -5.37 37.36 4.92
N ASP A 799 -6.58 37.69 5.37
CA ASP A 799 -7.78 37.67 4.51
C ASP A 799 -7.81 38.94 3.64
N ASP A 800 -8.15 38.83 2.35
CA ASP A 800 -8.16 39.98 1.42
C ASP A 800 -9.23 41.01 1.85
N ALA A 801 -8.92 42.31 1.75
CA ALA A 801 -9.59 43.36 2.54
C ALA A 801 -11.12 43.45 2.36
N ASP A 802 -11.61 43.29 1.13
CA ASP A 802 -13.05 43.34 0.81
C ASP A 802 -13.84 42.13 1.36
N GLU A 803 -13.15 41.02 1.66
CA GLU A 803 -13.79 39.77 2.09
C GLU A 803 -14.10 39.75 3.60
N GLN A 804 -13.43 40.61 4.38
CA GLN A 804 -13.45 40.62 5.84
C GLN A 804 -14.83 40.90 6.46
N GLN A 805 -15.76 41.48 5.69
CA GLN A 805 -17.14 41.75 6.12
C GLN A 805 -18.18 40.81 5.49
N ALA A 806 -17.85 40.09 4.41
CA ALA A 806 -18.83 39.42 3.55
C ALA A 806 -19.17 37.96 3.95
N THR A 807 -18.29 37.26 4.66
CA THR A 807 -18.32 35.78 4.72
C THR A 807 -19.24 35.17 5.80
N GLY A 808 -19.63 35.92 6.83
CA GLY A 808 -20.43 35.40 7.94
C GLY A 808 -19.74 34.36 8.84
N PHE A 809 -18.44 34.11 8.64
CA PHE A 809 -17.58 33.18 9.40
C PHE A 809 -16.50 33.88 10.26
N GLY A 810 -16.48 35.21 10.26
CA GLY A 810 -15.46 36.02 10.94
C GLY A 810 -14.13 36.09 10.17
N SER A 811 -13.24 36.97 10.62
CA SER A 811 -11.95 37.26 9.98
C SER A 811 -10.75 36.64 10.71
N THR A 812 -9.61 36.61 10.03
CA THR A 812 -8.33 36.15 10.56
C THR A 812 -7.65 37.24 11.37
N LYS A 813 -7.38 36.95 12.65
CA LYS A 813 -6.69 37.85 13.58
C LYS A 813 -5.17 37.67 13.53
N LEU A 814 -4.43 38.66 14.02
CA LEU A 814 -2.98 38.59 14.21
C LEU A 814 -2.54 37.38 15.08
N GLU A 815 -3.28 37.07 16.15
CA GLU A 815 -3.00 35.90 17.00
C GLU A 815 -3.07 34.56 16.22
N HIS A 816 -3.91 34.46 15.18
CA HIS A 816 -3.96 33.26 14.32
C HIS A 816 -2.67 33.14 13.49
N ILE A 817 -2.20 34.25 12.93
CA ILE A 817 -1.00 34.33 12.07
C ILE A 817 0.25 33.96 12.88
N HIS A 818 0.41 34.55 14.06
CA HIS A 818 1.52 34.25 14.97
C HIS A 818 1.51 32.79 15.42
N TYR A 819 0.35 32.26 15.80
CA TYR A 819 0.21 30.86 16.22
C TYR A 819 0.61 29.87 15.13
N VAL A 820 0.04 29.97 13.92
CA VAL A 820 0.33 29.03 12.82
C VAL A 820 1.81 29.07 12.45
N THR A 821 2.39 30.26 12.34
CA THR A 821 3.81 30.44 11.99
C THR A 821 4.71 29.80 13.04
N LYS A 822 4.48 30.06 14.34
CA LYS A 822 5.29 29.49 15.42
C LYS A 822 5.03 28.00 15.66
N MET A 823 3.86 27.48 15.29
CA MET A 823 3.58 26.04 15.28
C MET A 823 4.36 25.27 14.20
N VAL A 824 4.66 25.88 13.05
CA VAL A 824 5.57 25.27 12.05
C VAL A 824 6.97 25.10 12.64
N ASP A 825 7.48 26.09 13.36
CA ASP A 825 8.78 26.01 14.02
C ASP A 825 8.79 24.92 15.12
N ILE A 826 7.73 24.82 15.94
CA ILE A 826 7.57 23.70 16.89
C ILE A 826 7.61 22.36 16.16
N ALA A 827 6.90 22.19 15.04
CA ALA A 827 6.84 20.92 14.32
C ALA A 827 8.19 20.52 13.71
N ARG A 828 9.03 21.49 13.30
CA ARG A 828 10.41 21.26 12.87
C ARG A 828 11.30 20.80 14.04
N LEU A 829 11.22 21.46 15.19
CA LEU A 829 11.93 21.04 16.40
C LEU A 829 11.46 19.65 16.86
N LEU A 830 10.15 19.36 16.78
CA LEU A 830 9.55 18.07 17.15
C LEU A 830 10.08 16.91 16.29
N GLY A 831 10.21 17.13 14.98
CA GLY A 831 10.88 16.18 14.07
C GLY A 831 12.32 15.91 14.50
N ARG A 832 13.12 16.96 14.67
CA ARG A 832 14.53 16.84 15.11
C ARG A 832 14.70 16.16 16.47
N ILE A 833 13.80 16.41 17.44
CA ILE A 833 13.79 15.74 18.75
C ILE A 833 13.51 14.23 18.56
N MET A 834 12.54 13.87 17.73
CA MET A 834 12.25 12.47 17.42
C MET A 834 13.43 11.78 16.72
N ASP A 835 14.01 12.40 15.71
CA ASP A 835 15.15 11.88 14.94
C ASP A 835 16.44 11.76 15.79
N THR A 836 16.53 12.50 16.90
CA THR A 836 17.68 12.51 17.82
C THR A 836 17.52 11.56 19.01
N HIS A 837 16.33 11.49 19.61
CA HIS A 837 16.09 10.71 20.84
C HIS A 837 15.32 9.41 20.65
N PHE A 838 14.54 9.26 19.57
CA PHE A 838 13.56 8.17 19.39
C PHE A 838 13.67 7.45 18.03
N ALA A 839 14.66 7.79 17.21
CA ALA A 839 14.94 7.09 15.95
C ALA A 839 15.40 5.64 16.18
N PRO A 840 14.79 4.63 15.53
CA PRO A 840 15.19 3.23 15.70
C PRO A 840 16.58 2.98 15.13
N GLY A 841 17.41 2.23 15.86
CA GLY A 841 18.79 1.90 15.46
C GLY A 841 19.83 3.00 15.68
N ARG A 842 19.43 4.23 16.06
CA ARG A 842 20.36 5.29 16.47
C ARG A 842 20.92 4.98 17.87
N GLY A 843 22.21 5.23 18.08
CA GLY A 843 22.83 5.21 19.41
C GLY A 843 22.29 6.34 20.31
N PRO A 844 22.65 6.37 21.61
CA PRO A 844 22.33 7.52 22.45
C PRO A 844 22.93 8.81 21.84
N PRO A 845 22.16 9.92 21.77
CA PRO A 845 22.59 11.14 21.09
C PRO A 845 23.78 11.82 21.79
N GLY A 846 24.59 12.52 21.01
CA GLY A 846 25.79 13.18 21.52
C GLY A 846 25.44 14.34 22.46
N PRO A 847 26.21 14.61 23.54
CA PRO A 847 25.95 15.73 24.45
C PRO A 847 25.91 17.10 23.76
N ALA A 848 26.60 17.27 22.62
CA ALA A 848 26.51 18.47 21.80
C ALA A 848 25.16 18.60 21.07
N GLU A 849 24.64 17.51 20.51
CA GLU A 849 23.35 17.48 19.81
C GLU A 849 22.19 17.79 20.77
N VAL A 850 22.26 17.24 21.99
CA VAL A 850 21.26 17.48 23.04
C VAL A 850 21.33 18.93 23.55
N ARG A 851 22.52 19.54 23.64
CA ARG A 851 22.66 20.97 23.96
C ARG A 851 22.11 21.88 22.86
N ASP A 852 22.35 21.57 21.59
CA ASP A 852 21.79 22.30 20.45
C ASP A 852 20.25 22.30 20.46
N LEU A 853 19.62 21.14 20.69
CA LEU A 853 18.16 21.05 20.84
C LEU A 853 17.64 21.86 22.05
N LYS A 854 18.31 21.80 23.21
CA LYS A 854 17.95 22.61 24.39
C LYS A 854 18.06 24.11 24.11
N GLN A 855 19.12 24.54 23.42
CA GLN A 855 19.36 25.94 23.05
C GLN A 855 18.31 26.47 22.06
N GLN A 856 18.03 25.73 21.00
CA GLN A 856 17.03 26.12 19.99
C GLN A 856 15.62 26.20 20.56
N LEU A 857 15.29 25.36 21.54
CA LEU A 857 13.99 25.36 22.19
C LEU A 857 13.78 26.66 23.01
N GLU A 858 14.75 27.06 23.83
CA GLU A 858 14.66 28.33 24.57
C GLU A 858 14.82 29.57 23.64
N GLN A 859 15.59 29.49 22.54
CA GLN A 859 15.61 30.52 21.48
C GLN A 859 14.24 30.68 20.81
N TRP A 860 13.55 29.59 20.48
CA TRP A 860 12.20 29.63 19.91
C TRP A 860 11.24 30.35 20.86
N LYS A 861 11.32 30.07 22.17
CA LYS A 861 10.49 30.73 23.20
C LYS A 861 10.79 32.23 23.31
N GLN A 862 12.05 32.64 23.21
CA GLN A 862 12.43 34.06 23.15
C GLN A 862 11.85 34.75 21.90
N SER A 863 11.77 34.02 20.79
CA SER A 863 11.22 34.49 19.50
C SER A 863 9.68 34.59 19.44
N LEU A 864 8.97 34.29 20.53
CA LEU A 864 7.51 34.47 20.60
C LEU A 864 7.14 35.97 20.61
N PRO A 865 6.21 36.43 19.75
CA PRO A 865 5.59 37.75 19.85
C PRO A 865 4.82 37.94 21.16
N ASP A 866 4.61 39.19 21.59
CA ASP A 866 4.08 39.50 22.92
C ASP A 866 2.63 39.02 23.17
N ASP A 867 1.77 38.95 22.14
CA ASP A 867 0.43 38.34 22.22
C ASP A 867 0.45 36.81 22.44
N MET A 868 1.57 36.16 22.13
CA MET A 868 1.83 34.74 22.34
C MET A 868 2.68 34.46 23.58
N ARG A 869 3.10 35.48 24.33
CA ARG A 869 3.78 35.31 25.62
C ARG A 869 2.75 35.02 26.72
N ARG A 870 3.22 34.39 27.80
CA ARG A 870 2.42 34.14 29.01
C ARG A 870 3.28 34.38 30.24
N GLY A 871 2.92 35.40 31.01
CA GLY A 871 3.50 35.75 32.29
C GLY A 871 3.10 34.77 33.41
N PRO A 872 3.60 34.97 34.63
CA PRO A 872 3.29 34.10 35.77
C PRO A 872 1.84 34.20 36.26
N GLU A 873 1.16 35.33 36.00
CA GLU A 873 -0.12 35.69 36.62
C GLU A 873 -1.27 35.92 35.61
N ASP A 874 -1.06 35.59 34.32
CA ASP A 874 -2.03 35.86 33.24
C ASP A 874 -3.26 34.93 33.30
N GLY A 875 -4.25 35.30 34.11
CA GLY A 875 -5.52 34.57 34.26
C GLY A 875 -6.44 34.55 33.03
N GLN A 876 -6.15 35.33 31.99
CA GLN A 876 -6.97 35.46 30.77
C GLN A 876 -6.18 35.32 29.45
N SER A 877 -5.20 34.40 29.40
CA SER A 877 -4.53 34.08 28.13
C SER A 877 -5.46 33.43 27.11
N SER A 878 -5.29 33.75 25.81
CA SER A 878 -6.08 33.16 24.73
C SER A 878 -5.83 31.65 24.56
N VAL A 879 -6.82 30.94 24.00
CA VAL A 879 -6.74 29.48 23.78
C VAL A 879 -5.54 29.11 22.92
N LEU A 880 -5.18 29.92 21.91
CA LEU A 880 -4.03 29.68 21.04
C LEU A 880 -2.71 29.84 21.82
N THR A 881 -2.62 30.85 22.68
CA THR A 881 -1.48 31.05 23.59
C THR A 881 -1.35 29.87 24.56
N CYS A 882 -2.45 29.42 25.19
CA CYS A 882 -2.43 28.22 26.04
C CYS A 882 -1.97 26.96 25.26
N LEU A 883 -2.46 26.76 24.03
CA LEU A 883 -2.07 25.63 23.18
C LEU A 883 -0.59 25.65 22.78
N ILE A 884 -0.03 26.81 22.43
CA ILE A 884 1.39 26.89 22.02
C ILE A 884 2.33 26.67 23.21
N HIS A 885 1.95 27.11 24.41
CA HIS A 885 2.70 26.82 25.64
C HIS A 885 2.55 25.36 26.11
N LEU A 886 1.40 24.70 25.88
CA LEU A 886 1.26 23.25 26.10
C LEU A 886 2.20 22.45 25.18
N ALA A 887 2.26 22.80 23.89
CA ALA A 887 3.16 22.18 22.93
C ALA A 887 4.63 22.39 23.34
N TYR A 888 5.01 23.64 23.63
CA TYR A 888 6.37 24.00 24.07
C TYR A 888 6.86 23.18 25.28
N ASN A 889 6.04 23.12 26.34
CA ASN A 889 6.43 22.39 27.54
C ASN A 889 6.44 20.86 27.31
N HIS A 890 5.63 20.33 26.39
CA HIS A 890 5.73 18.92 25.98
C HIS A 890 7.07 18.62 25.28
N LEU A 891 7.56 19.50 24.39
CA LEU A 891 8.90 19.37 23.80
C LEU A 891 10.01 19.38 24.88
N ARG A 892 9.89 20.25 25.91
CA ARG A 892 10.83 20.23 27.05
C ARG A 892 10.81 18.89 27.78
N ILE A 893 9.65 18.32 28.08
CA ILE A 893 9.57 16.98 28.69
C ILE A 893 10.27 15.93 27.81
N LEU A 894 10.04 15.94 26.49
CA LEU A 894 10.64 14.96 25.57
C LEU A 894 12.19 15.02 25.53
N VAL A 895 12.77 16.22 25.57
CA VAL A 895 14.24 16.43 25.57
C VAL A 895 14.84 16.08 26.94
N HIS A 896 14.29 16.62 28.02
CA HIS A 896 14.90 16.53 29.35
C HIS A 896 14.64 15.18 30.07
N ARG A 897 13.50 14.49 29.84
CA ARG A 897 13.18 13.23 30.55
C ARG A 897 14.26 12.15 30.38
N ASN A 898 14.90 12.10 29.21
CA ASN A 898 15.88 11.08 28.89
C ASN A 898 17.20 11.28 29.68
N GLY A 899 17.59 12.53 29.95
CA GLY A 899 18.74 12.85 30.80
C GLY A 899 18.46 12.54 32.27
N TRP A 900 17.27 12.90 32.76
CA TRP A 900 16.84 12.55 34.12
C TRP A 900 16.82 11.04 34.35
N LEU A 901 16.10 10.27 33.52
CA LEU A 901 15.87 8.84 33.72
C LEU A 901 17.14 8.00 33.52
N ARG A 902 17.97 8.31 32.50
CA ARG A 902 19.13 7.48 32.13
C ARG A 902 20.42 7.90 32.81
N ASN A 903 20.60 9.20 33.08
CA ASN A 903 21.86 9.74 33.61
C ASN A 903 21.74 10.32 35.04
N ARG A 904 20.52 10.40 35.60
CA ARG A 904 20.22 11.05 36.90
C ARG A 904 20.69 12.51 36.97
N ASP A 905 20.58 13.22 35.86
CA ASP A 905 20.88 14.65 35.76
C ASP A 905 19.79 15.48 36.46
N GLU A 906 20.16 16.17 37.54
CA GLU A 906 19.26 17.00 38.36
C GLU A 906 18.85 18.32 37.66
N GLU A 907 19.63 18.84 36.71
CA GLU A 907 19.20 19.97 35.88
C GLU A 907 18.07 19.53 34.93
N ASP A 908 18.20 18.36 34.32
CA ASP A 908 17.18 17.80 33.43
C ASP A 908 15.93 17.35 34.18
N LYS A 909 16.07 16.81 35.39
CA LYS A 909 14.94 16.59 36.32
C LYS A 909 14.19 17.89 36.61
N LYS A 910 14.91 18.93 37.05
CA LYS A 910 14.34 20.25 37.36
C LYS A 910 13.67 20.88 36.14
N ALA A 911 14.26 20.75 34.96
CA ALA A 911 13.70 21.25 33.71
C ALA A 911 12.43 20.49 33.27
N ALA A 912 12.41 19.16 33.39
CA ALA A 912 11.26 18.33 33.06
C ALA A 912 10.09 18.53 34.04
N LEU A 913 10.36 18.55 35.35
CA LEU A 913 9.37 18.82 36.40
C LEU A 913 8.77 20.22 36.25
N ALA A 914 9.60 21.24 35.99
CA ALA A 914 9.11 22.60 35.73
C ALA A 914 8.21 22.70 34.48
N ALA A 915 8.45 21.86 33.46
CA ALA A 915 7.57 21.76 32.28
C ALA A 915 6.23 21.07 32.61
N ALA A 916 6.26 19.98 33.37
CA ALA A 916 5.06 19.27 33.83
C ALA A 916 4.17 20.15 34.72
N CYS A 917 4.77 20.88 35.66
CA CYS A 917 4.06 21.85 36.50
C CYS A 917 3.37 22.96 35.66
N ARG A 918 4.06 23.48 34.63
CA ARG A 918 3.47 24.47 33.71
C ARG A 918 2.30 23.89 32.93
N ILE A 919 2.39 22.65 32.45
CA ILE A 919 1.28 21.98 31.76
C ILE A 919 0.07 21.80 32.68
N SER A 920 0.27 21.30 33.91
CA SER A 920 -0.81 21.17 34.89
C SER A 920 -1.49 22.50 35.15
N ARG A 921 -0.72 23.59 35.28
CA ARG A 921 -1.29 24.92 35.51
C ARG A 921 -2.06 25.46 34.30
N ILE A 922 -1.53 25.32 33.08
CA ILE A 922 -2.26 25.72 31.86
C ILE A 922 -3.60 24.95 31.75
N ALA A 923 -3.62 23.66 32.10
CA ALA A 923 -4.85 22.88 32.09
C ALA A 923 -5.84 23.29 33.20
N GLU A 924 -5.35 23.62 34.40
CA GLU A 924 -6.15 24.20 35.50
C GLU A 924 -6.82 25.52 35.07
N ASP A 925 -6.05 26.44 34.47
CA ASP A 925 -6.59 27.71 33.98
C ASP A 925 -7.64 27.47 32.87
N MET A 926 -7.38 26.54 31.94
CA MET A 926 -8.32 26.19 30.86
C MET A 926 -9.57 25.44 31.35
N LEU A 927 -9.50 24.72 32.48
CA LEU A 927 -10.67 24.16 33.17
C LEU A 927 -11.52 25.26 33.80
N ALA A 928 -10.91 26.16 34.55
CA ALA A 928 -11.60 27.29 35.20
C ALA A 928 -12.31 28.20 34.18
N GLN A 929 -11.66 28.47 33.04
CA GLN A 929 -12.25 29.23 31.92
C GLN A 929 -13.26 28.44 31.07
N LYS A 930 -13.41 27.12 31.28
CA LYS A 930 -14.19 26.19 30.42
C LYS A 930 -13.71 26.17 28.94
N THR A 931 -12.47 26.58 28.68
CA THR A 931 -11.85 26.62 27.35
C THR A 931 -11.14 25.31 26.96
N LEU A 932 -10.95 24.37 27.91
CA LEU A 932 -10.27 23.09 27.68
C LEU A 932 -10.87 22.29 26.52
N GLN A 933 -12.19 22.37 26.31
CA GLN A 933 -12.89 21.73 25.18
C GLN A 933 -12.41 22.18 23.79
N TYR A 934 -11.77 23.34 23.67
CA TYR A 934 -11.18 23.82 22.40
C TYR A 934 -9.71 23.39 22.25
N GLY A 935 -9.02 23.09 23.36
CA GLY A 935 -7.61 22.68 23.39
C GLY A 935 -7.32 21.25 22.90
N GLN A 936 -8.35 20.50 22.47
CA GLN A 936 -8.26 19.10 22.02
C GLN A 936 -7.10 18.81 21.04
N MET A 937 -6.70 19.80 20.24
CA MET A 937 -5.77 19.64 19.12
C MET A 937 -4.35 19.23 19.56
N HIS A 938 -3.94 19.55 20.79
CA HIS A 938 -2.62 19.18 21.36
C HIS A 938 -2.67 18.12 22.46
N MET A 939 -3.85 17.83 23.02
CA MET A 939 -4.00 16.92 24.17
C MET A 939 -4.20 15.47 23.70
N TRP A 940 -3.24 15.03 22.89
CA TRP A 940 -3.29 13.82 22.08
C TRP A 940 -3.04 12.52 22.86
N VAL A 941 -4.10 11.74 23.14
CA VAL A 941 -4.03 10.29 23.47
C VAL A 941 -4.24 9.49 22.17
N PRO A 942 -3.72 8.27 22.00
CA PRO A 942 -4.04 7.41 20.87
C PRO A 942 -4.58 6.04 21.30
N LYS A 943 -4.91 5.27 20.28
CA LYS A 943 -5.06 3.83 20.30
C LYS A 943 -3.84 3.18 20.98
N ALA A 944 -4.06 2.45 22.08
CA ALA A 944 -3.07 1.47 22.52
C ALA A 944 -2.97 0.41 21.40
N ILE A 945 -1.81 0.34 20.74
CA ILE A 945 -1.58 -0.65 19.68
C ILE A 945 -1.56 -2.03 20.34
N ASN A 946 -2.21 -3.01 19.71
CA ASN A 946 -2.25 -4.40 20.13
C ASN A 946 -0.88 -5.09 19.89
N ILE A 947 0.17 -4.61 20.55
CA ILE A 947 1.50 -5.21 20.56
C ILE A 947 1.46 -6.35 21.56
N ASN A 948 1.63 -7.58 21.07
CA ASN A 948 1.75 -8.78 21.89
C ASN A 948 2.75 -8.57 23.04
N ILE A 949 2.27 -8.66 24.29
CA ILE A 949 3.10 -8.68 25.50
C ILE A 949 3.70 -10.09 25.66
N ALA A 950 4.39 -10.54 24.61
CA ALA A 950 5.08 -11.82 24.48
C ALA A 950 6.51 -11.65 23.89
N ALA A 951 6.88 -10.44 23.44
CA ALA A 951 8.17 -10.14 22.81
C ALA A 951 9.25 -9.63 23.80
N ILE A 952 9.11 -9.88 25.11
CA ILE A 952 10.05 -9.37 26.13
C ILE A 952 11.19 -10.38 26.37
N LYS A 953 12.12 -10.46 25.41
CA LYS A 953 13.45 -11.06 25.57
C LYS A 953 14.56 -10.17 24.98
N GLY A 954 14.74 -8.97 25.54
CA GLY A 954 16.06 -8.33 25.57
C GLY A 954 16.31 -7.08 24.71
N THR A 955 15.32 -6.26 24.37
CA THR A 955 15.55 -4.94 23.72
C THR A 955 15.07 -3.77 24.58
N SER A 956 15.93 -2.76 24.79
CA SER A 956 15.62 -1.52 25.53
C SER A 956 14.54 -0.70 24.83
N ALA A 957 13.32 -0.70 25.35
CA ALA A 957 12.15 -0.13 24.68
C ALA A 957 11.84 1.31 25.13
N ASN A 958 12.44 2.29 24.47
CA ASN A 958 12.14 3.72 24.66
C ASN A 958 10.72 4.07 24.13
N PHE A 959 9.66 3.78 24.89
CA PHE A 959 8.28 4.08 24.48
C PHE A 959 7.87 5.55 24.72
N PRO A 960 7.55 6.35 23.70
CA PRO A 960 6.96 7.67 23.90
C PRO A 960 5.47 7.53 24.24
N ARG A 961 5.08 7.75 25.51
CA ARG A 961 3.67 7.74 25.94
C ARG A 961 3.15 9.13 26.38
N LEU A 962 2.99 10.00 25.38
CA LEU A 962 1.72 10.70 25.05
C LEU A 962 1.11 11.83 25.90
N THR A 963 0.32 12.67 25.19
CA THR A 963 -0.29 13.97 25.54
C THR A 963 0.62 14.98 26.25
N SER A 964 0.30 16.28 26.18
CA SER A 964 0.90 17.26 27.11
C SER A 964 0.55 16.89 28.56
N LEU A 965 -0.75 16.80 28.86
CA LEU A 965 -1.32 16.42 30.17
C LEU A 965 -0.84 15.07 30.72
N PHE A 966 -0.79 14.03 29.91
CA PHE A 966 -0.40 12.68 30.35
C PHE A 966 1.14 12.55 30.42
N GLY A 967 1.88 13.26 29.56
CA GLY A 967 3.33 13.45 29.72
C GLY A 967 3.66 14.15 31.03
N ALA A 968 2.89 15.17 31.43
CA ALA A 968 2.99 15.81 32.74
C ALA A 968 2.58 14.84 33.88
N LEU A 969 1.49 14.09 33.73
CA LEU A 969 1.06 13.06 34.69
C LEU A 969 2.14 12.00 34.94
N CYS A 970 2.83 11.54 33.90
CA CYS A 970 3.97 10.62 34.03
C CYS A 970 5.13 11.25 34.81
N ILE A 971 5.48 12.51 34.53
CA ILE A 971 6.54 13.22 35.27
C ILE A 971 6.16 13.40 36.75
N HIS A 972 4.92 13.81 37.06
CA HIS A 972 4.43 13.90 38.44
C HIS A 972 4.38 12.53 39.12
N ALA A 973 3.97 11.47 38.41
CA ALA A 973 3.97 10.10 38.95
C ALA A 973 5.38 9.57 39.29
N ILE A 974 6.41 10.00 38.55
CA ILE A 974 7.80 9.72 38.91
C ILE A 974 8.23 10.58 40.11
N ASP A 975 7.84 11.86 40.16
CA ASP A 975 8.13 12.78 41.28
C ASP A 975 7.55 12.26 42.61
N ILE A 976 6.30 11.79 42.63
CA ILE A 976 5.61 11.15 43.78
C ILE A 976 6.41 9.96 44.35
N ARG A 977 7.18 9.26 43.52
CA ARG A 977 8.04 8.12 43.93
C ARG A 977 9.44 8.52 44.39
N SER A 978 9.81 9.80 44.24
CA SER A 978 11.15 10.32 44.56
C SER A 978 11.18 11.50 45.53
N ALA A 979 10.01 12.06 45.87
CA ALA A 979 9.83 13.17 46.80
C ALA A 979 9.24 12.71 48.14
N ASP A 980 9.68 13.34 49.21
CA ASP A 980 9.21 13.12 50.58
C ASP A 980 8.34 14.27 51.10
N GLY A 981 7.53 13.97 52.13
CA GLY A 981 6.74 14.96 52.87
C GLY A 981 5.84 15.83 52.00
N ILE A 982 6.04 17.16 52.07
CA ILE A 982 5.21 18.16 51.38
C ILE A 982 5.36 18.07 49.85
N GLY A 983 6.56 17.76 49.34
CA GLY A 983 6.82 17.67 47.90
C GLY A 983 5.94 16.61 47.23
N ARG A 984 5.80 15.45 47.89
CA ARG A 984 4.95 14.34 47.45
C ARG A 984 3.47 14.74 47.34
N ARG A 985 2.91 15.36 48.38
CA ARG A 985 1.50 15.82 48.38
C ARG A 985 1.24 16.82 47.25
N LEU A 986 2.19 17.72 47.00
CA LEU A 986 2.10 18.72 45.93
C LEU A 986 2.16 18.07 44.53
N ALA A 987 2.89 16.98 44.38
CA ALA A 987 2.91 16.17 43.14
C ALA A 987 1.64 15.31 43.00
N GLU A 988 1.11 14.72 44.08
CA GLU A 988 -0.18 14.00 44.12
C GLU A 988 -1.34 14.92 43.67
N HIS A 989 -1.43 16.16 44.19
CA HIS A 989 -2.42 17.16 43.73
C HIS A 989 -2.25 17.55 42.25
N ARG A 990 -1.01 17.73 41.76
CA ARG A 990 -0.76 18.05 40.34
C ARG A 990 -1.11 16.89 39.40
N ALA A 991 -0.95 15.65 39.86
CA ALA A 991 -1.41 14.46 39.15
C ALA A 991 -2.95 14.41 39.08
N GLN A 992 -3.64 14.67 40.21
CA GLN A 992 -5.12 14.77 40.24
C GLN A 992 -5.64 15.85 39.26
N MET A 993 -5.03 17.03 39.20
CA MET A 993 -5.40 18.07 38.23
C MET A 993 -5.20 17.63 36.76
N CYS A 994 -4.16 16.84 36.46
CA CYS A 994 -3.99 16.24 35.14
C CYS A 994 -5.06 15.19 34.82
N LEU A 995 -5.49 14.40 35.81
CA LEU A 995 -6.57 13.42 35.67
C LEU A 995 -7.93 14.09 35.43
N LEU A 996 -8.23 15.18 36.15
CA LEU A 996 -9.44 15.99 35.94
C LEU A 996 -9.48 16.58 34.53
N GLY A 997 -8.36 17.11 34.03
CA GLY A 997 -8.24 17.59 32.66
C GLY A 997 -8.50 16.49 31.61
N LEU A 998 -7.96 15.29 31.82
CA LEU A 998 -8.21 14.14 30.93
C LEU A 998 -9.69 13.69 30.97
N LYS A 999 -10.32 13.66 32.14
CA LYS A 999 -11.75 13.34 32.32
C LYS A 999 -12.67 14.35 31.62
N GLU A 1000 -12.34 15.64 31.65
CA GLU A 1000 -13.12 16.65 30.95
C GLU A 1000 -13.00 16.53 29.42
N ILE A 1001 -11.79 16.27 28.91
CA ILE A 1001 -11.56 15.99 27.48
C ILE A 1001 -12.34 14.75 27.01
N GLN A 1002 -12.51 13.74 27.88
CA GLN A 1002 -13.21 12.50 27.57
C GLN A 1002 -14.70 12.72 27.17
N LYS A 1003 -15.36 13.78 27.67
CA LYS A 1003 -16.73 14.14 27.25
C LYS A 1003 -16.83 14.44 25.75
N TYR A 1004 -15.74 14.91 25.14
CA TYR A 1004 -15.66 15.32 23.73
C TYR A 1004 -14.92 14.28 22.86
N TRP A 1005 -14.12 13.41 23.50
CA TRP A 1005 -13.28 12.38 22.91
C TRP A 1005 -13.54 11.02 23.58
N ARG A 1006 -14.07 10.03 22.84
CA ARG A 1006 -14.13 8.64 23.29
C ARG A 1006 -12.71 8.05 23.45
N ILE A 1007 -12.10 8.29 24.60
CA ILE A 1007 -10.90 7.63 25.09
C ILE A 1007 -11.38 6.33 25.76
N ASN A 1008 -10.84 5.18 25.33
CA ASN A 1008 -11.10 3.92 26.02
C ASN A 1008 -10.45 3.98 27.42
N ASN A 1009 -11.26 3.76 28.47
CA ASN A 1009 -10.84 3.81 29.87
C ASN A 1009 -9.56 3.00 30.12
N ASN A 1010 -9.42 1.86 29.43
CA ASN A 1010 -8.29 0.93 29.48
C ASN A 1010 -6.90 1.59 29.50
N VAL A 1011 -6.69 2.74 28.85
CA VAL A 1011 -5.36 3.41 28.87
C VAL A 1011 -5.07 4.07 30.22
N LEU A 1012 -6.09 4.66 30.85
CA LEU A 1012 -5.99 5.22 32.19
C LEU A 1012 -6.03 4.11 33.25
N ASP A 1013 -6.91 3.12 33.10
CA ASP A 1013 -7.02 1.97 34.00
C ASP A 1013 -5.70 1.19 34.05
N LEU A 1014 -5.08 0.92 32.90
CA LEU A 1014 -3.77 0.26 32.81
C LEU A 1014 -2.65 1.11 33.44
N PHE A 1015 -2.71 2.45 33.30
CA PHE A 1015 -1.74 3.33 33.97
C PHE A 1015 -1.91 3.29 35.50
N LEU A 1016 -3.15 3.27 35.99
CA LEU A 1016 -3.46 3.15 37.42
C LEU A 1016 -3.13 1.75 37.98
N GLN A 1017 -3.25 0.69 37.18
CA GLN A 1017 -2.84 -0.68 37.52
C GLN A 1017 -1.31 -0.87 37.58
N TYR A 1018 -0.53 -0.08 36.82
CA TYR A 1018 0.93 -0.08 36.88
C TYR A 1018 1.51 0.95 37.86
N LEU A 1019 0.67 1.79 38.49
CA LEU A 1019 1.06 2.54 39.68
C LEU A 1019 1.05 1.61 40.89
N ASP A 1020 1.94 1.90 41.85
CA ASP A 1020 1.95 1.22 43.15
C ASP A 1020 0.56 1.27 43.80
N GLU A 1021 0.08 0.17 44.36
CA GLU A 1021 -1.31 0.04 44.82
C GLU A 1021 -1.67 1.09 45.88
N SER A 1022 -0.68 1.55 46.66
CA SER A 1022 -0.84 2.65 47.61
C SER A 1022 -1.03 4.02 46.93
N ILE A 1023 -0.32 4.27 45.82
CA ILE A 1023 -0.45 5.49 45.01
C ILE A 1023 -1.78 5.47 44.26
N ALA A 1024 -2.14 4.33 43.67
CA ALA A 1024 -3.45 4.15 43.04
C ALA A 1024 -4.57 4.48 44.03
N LYS A 1025 -4.57 3.88 45.23
CA LYS A 1025 -5.61 4.13 46.25
C LYS A 1025 -5.66 5.59 46.72
N ARG A 1026 -4.53 6.30 46.87
CA ARG A 1026 -4.52 7.76 47.19
C ARG A 1026 -4.98 8.65 46.03
N LEU A 1027 -4.82 8.23 44.78
CA LEU A 1027 -5.35 8.97 43.63
C LEU A 1027 -6.86 8.70 43.39
N HIS A 1028 -7.42 7.64 43.98
CA HIS A 1028 -8.86 7.34 43.95
C HIS A 1028 -9.62 7.88 45.18
N ASN A 1029 -9.00 7.82 46.37
CA ASN A 1029 -9.54 8.36 47.61
C ASN A 1029 -8.77 9.62 48.02
N ASP A 1030 -9.34 10.79 47.74
CA ASP A 1030 -9.31 11.88 48.72
C ASP A 1030 -10.65 12.62 48.68
N GLY A 1031 -11.23 12.86 49.86
CA GLY A 1031 -12.67 13.13 49.99
C GLY A 1031 -13.29 12.69 51.31
N THR A 1032 -12.49 12.60 52.38
CA THR A 1032 -12.99 12.55 53.77
C THR A 1032 -11.91 13.15 54.65
N GLU A 1033 -12.20 14.26 55.32
CA GLU A 1033 -11.21 14.99 56.11
C GLU A 1033 -10.75 14.19 57.34
N MET A 1034 -9.47 14.34 57.72
CA MET A 1034 -9.00 14.05 59.07
C MET A 1034 -8.24 15.23 59.64
N ALA A 1035 -8.92 15.97 60.52
CA ALA A 1035 -8.28 16.80 61.53
C ALA A 1035 -7.45 15.94 62.50
N PRO A 1036 -6.41 16.48 63.16
CA PRO A 1036 -5.32 15.67 63.71
C PRO A 1036 -5.60 15.09 65.10
N ALA A 1037 -5.02 13.92 65.36
CA ALA A 1037 -4.79 13.38 66.72
C ALA A 1037 -3.31 13.59 67.12
N PRO A 1038 -3.00 13.89 68.39
CA PRO A 1038 -1.65 14.29 68.82
C PRO A 1038 -0.69 13.10 69.05
N ALA A 1039 0.58 13.44 69.28
CA ALA A 1039 1.65 12.48 69.55
C ALA A 1039 1.43 11.67 70.85
N GLY A 1040 1.93 10.44 70.88
CA GLY A 1040 1.76 9.54 72.01
C GLY A 1040 2.67 9.83 73.20
N SER A 1041 2.10 9.74 74.40
CA SER A 1041 2.78 9.34 75.64
C SER A 1041 2.01 8.18 76.28
N ALA A 1042 2.69 7.30 77.01
CA ALA A 1042 2.14 6.01 77.40
C ALA A 1042 1.06 6.07 78.52
N THR A 1043 0.06 5.18 78.49
CA THR A 1043 -0.11 4.06 79.44
C THR A 1043 -1.48 3.34 79.29
N GLY A 1044 -1.54 2.06 79.70
CA GLY A 1044 -2.68 1.55 80.48
C GLY A 1044 -3.91 0.90 79.81
N HIS A 1045 -3.85 -0.42 79.63
CA HIS A 1045 -4.93 -1.39 79.92
C HIS A 1045 -6.15 -1.59 78.97
N ASN A 1046 -6.81 -2.73 79.20
CA ASN A 1046 -7.88 -3.44 78.46
C ASN A 1046 -9.08 -3.67 79.43
N PRO A 1047 -10.26 -4.23 79.04
CA PRO A 1047 -10.84 -4.55 77.73
C PRO A 1047 -12.17 -3.76 77.52
N SER A 1048 -13.43 -4.20 77.23
CA SER A 1048 -14.13 -5.49 76.95
C SER A 1048 -15.61 -5.27 76.51
N LEU A 1049 -16.16 -6.16 75.64
CA LEU A 1049 -17.60 -6.58 75.54
C LEU A 1049 -18.67 -5.52 75.11
N GLU A 1050 -19.82 -5.79 74.43
CA GLU A 1050 -20.34 -6.90 73.58
C GLU A 1050 -21.61 -6.43 72.78
N ALA A 1051 -22.16 -7.24 71.84
CA ALA A 1051 -23.55 -7.39 71.27
C ALA A 1051 -24.67 -6.29 71.37
N SER A 1052 -25.73 -6.16 70.53
CA SER A 1052 -26.20 -6.77 69.24
C SER A 1052 -27.55 -6.18 68.70
N THR A 1053 -27.78 -6.17 67.36
CA THR A 1053 -29.11 -6.10 66.62
C THR A 1053 -30.01 -4.82 66.76
N THR A 1054 -31.12 -4.53 66.03
CA THR A 1054 -32.06 -5.25 65.09
C THR A 1054 -32.74 -4.32 64.01
N SER A 1055 -33.90 -4.69 63.41
CA SER A 1055 -34.73 -4.01 62.35
C SER A 1055 -36.27 -4.10 62.69
N PRO A 1056 -37.33 -3.82 61.84
CA PRO A 1056 -37.48 -3.39 60.41
C PRO A 1056 -38.67 -2.40 60.02
N SER A 1057 -38.94 -2.20 58.70
CA SER A 1057 -40.21 -1.69 58.02
C SER A 1057 -40.47 -0.14 57.93
N GLN A 1058 -41.45 0.48 57.20
CA GLN A 1058 -42.27 0.33 55.93
C GLN A 1058 -43.21 1.60 55.76
N SER A 1059 -43.93 1.98 54.67
CA SER A 1059 -43.74 2.03 53.19
C SER A 1059 -44.97 2.63 52.41
N LEU A 1060 -44.79 3.34 51.25
CA LEU A 1060 -45.81 3.76 50.20
C LEU A 1060 -46.75 5.00 50.52
N LEU A 1061 -47.44 5.78 49.63
CA LEU A 1061 -47.49 6.03 48.14
C LEU A 1061 -48.29 7.33 47.74
N SER A 1062 -48.23 7.75 46.44
CA SER A 1062 -49.06 8.79 45.69
C SER A 1062 -48.90 10.29 46.03
N GLY A 1063 -49.13 11.30 45.16
CA GLY A 1063 -49.39 11.37 43.70
C GLY A 1063 -49.77 12.80 43.17
N GLN A 1064 -49.59 13.07 41.85
CA GLN A 1064 -49.96 14.28 41.05
C GLN A 1064 -49.09 15.57 41.14
N ASP A 1065 -49.20 16.40 40.07
CA ASP A 1065 -48.40 17.58 39.66
C ASP A 1065 -49.36 18.62 39.02
N PRO A 1066 -49.20 19.96 39.12
CA PRO A 1066 -48.39 20.66 38.10
C PRO A 1066 -47.74 22.03 38.46
N ALA A 1067 -46.55 22.28 37.90
CA ALA A 1067 -46.02 23.54 37.36
C ALA A 1067 -46.24 24.90 38.09
N SER A 1068 -45.19 25.44 38.74
CA SER A 1068 -44.40 26.58 38.18
C SER A 1068 -43.32 27.13 39.14
N HIS A 1069 -42.25 27.67 38.55
CA HIS A 1069 -41.18 28.53 39.12
C HIS A 1069 -40.96 28.60 40.65
N SER A 1070 -40.00 27.80 41.14
CA SER A 1070 -38.72 28.39 41.61
C SER A 1070 -37.57 27.42 41.27
N ARG A 1071 -36.32 27.92 41.20
CA ARG A 1071 -35.15 27.11 40.78
C ARG A 1071 -33.87 27.54 41.50
N MET A 1072 -33.87 27.36 42.82
CA MET A 1072 -32.67 27.32 43.67
C MET A 1072 -32.79 26.09 44.59
N ASP A 1073 -31.69 25.71 45.23
CA ASP A 1073 -31.61 24.75 46.34
C ASP A 1073 -31.97 23.27 46.05
N VAL A 1074 -31.46 22.72 44.93
CA VAL A 1074 -31.03 21.31 44.84
C VAL A 1074 -29.76 21.20 44.00
N MET A 1075 -28.56 21.40 44.58
CA MET A 1075 -27.29 21.19 43.85
C MET A 1075 -26.07 20.79 44.72
N GLU A 1076 -26.26 20.23 45.92
CA GLU A 1076 -25.13 19.83 46.80
C GLU A 1076 -25.05 18.31 47.04
N ASP A 1077 -26.15 17.60 47.31
CA ASP A 1077 -26.16 16.19 47.76
C ASP A 1077 -25.99 15.09 46.70
N GLN A 1078 -25.40 15.38 45.53
CA GLN A 1078 -25.05 14.34 44.53
C GLN A 1078 -23.54 14.12 44.32
N TYR A 1079 -22.67 14.81 45.06
CA TYR A 1079 -21.23 14.79 44.77
C TYR A 1079 -20.44 13.55 45.26
N PHE A 1080 -21.02 12.67 46.08
CA PHE A 1080 -20.24 11.70 46.88
C PHE A 1080 -20.63 10.20 46.83
N ASN A 1081 -21.41 9.74 45.83
CA ASN A 1081 -21.74 8.31 45.69
C ASN A 1081 -21.67 7.80 44.23
N LEU A 1082 -20.45 7.54 43.72
CA LEU A 1082 -20.24 7.14 42.32
C LEU A 1082 -19.14 6.07 42.09
N MET A 1083 -18.92 5.18 43.05
CA MET A 1083 -17.92 4.09 43.00
C MET A 1083 -18.52 2.68 43.26
N ARG A 1084 -19.84 2.50 43.07
CA ARG A 1084 -20.52 1.21 43.38
C ARG A 1084 -21.70 0.80 42.50
N THR A 1085 -21.90 1.45 41.36
CA THR A 1085 -22.90 1.04 40.35
C THR A 1085 -22.30 0.04 39.35
N ASN A 1086 -22.98 -1.08 39.11
CA ASN A 1086 -22.67 -1.95 37.97
C ASN A 1086 -22.86 -1.16 36.65
N TRP A 1087 -21.91 -1.31 35.74
CA TRP A 1087 -21.98 -0.69 34.41
C TRP A 1087 -22.60 -1.68 33.42
N GLU A 1088 -23.92 -1.84 33.50
CA GLU A 1088 -24.67 -2.60 32.50
C GLU A 1088 -24.76 -1.82 31.19
N GLY A 1089 -24.55 -2.55 30.09
CA GLY A 1089 -24.36 -2.02 28.74
C GLY A 1089 -24.04 -3.18 27.82
N GLU A 1090 -25.09 -3.83 27.32
CA GLU A 1090 -25.02 -5.02 26.46
C GLU A 1090 -24.48 -4.66 25.04
N ASP A 1091 -24.49 -5.63 24.12
CA ASP A 1091 -23.96 -5.52 22.75
C ASP A 1091 -22.42 -5.40 22.58
N ALA A 1092 -21.64 -6.17 23.37
CA ALA A 1092 -20.20 -6.37 23.10
C ALA A 1092 -19.58 -7.74 23.46
N LEU A 1093 -20.36 -8.70 23.99
CA LEU A 1093 -19.82 -9.88 24.69
C LEU A 1093 -20.12 -11.26 24.05
N GLY A 1094 -20.48 -11.30 22.77
CA GLY A 1094 -20.97 -12.54 22.12
C GLY A 1094 -19.92 -13.58 21.69
N ASP A 1095 -18.64 -13.20 21.47
CA ASP A 1095 -17.78 -13.95 20.54
C ASP A 1095 -16.32 -14.13 20.99
N LEU A 1096 -16.08 -14.33 22.30
CA LEU A 1096 -14.72 -14.49 22.88
C LEU A 1096 -14.62 -15.52 24.02
N GLY A 1097 -15.63 -16.37 24.18
CA GLY A 1097 -15.80 -17.30 25.31
C GLY A 1097 -15.32 -18.74 25.10
N LEU A 1098 -14.21 -18.99 24.40
CA LEU A 1098 -13.81 -20.37 24.00
C LEU A 1098 -12.33 -20.78 24.20
N PHE A 1099 -11.46 -19.94 24.80
CA PHE A 1099 -10.02 -20.25 24.92
C PHE A 1099 -9.34 -19.87 26.24
N LEU A 1100 -10.02 -20.00 27.39
CA LEU A 1100 -9.40 -19.98 28.72
C LEU A 1100 -10.05 -21.01 29.66
N ASP A 1101 -9.41 -22.18 29.83
CA ASP A 1101 -9.71 -23.11 30.92
C ASP A 1101 -8.84 -22.75 32.15
N PRO A 1102 -9.42 -22.37 33.30
CA PRO A 1102 -8.65 -21.98 34.48
C PRO A 1102 -7.93 -23.13 35.21
N GLN A 1103 -8.24 -24.41 34.93
CA GLN A 1103 -7.83 -25.51 35.81
C GLN A 1103 -6.38 -26.01 35.62
N LEU A 1104 -5.70 -25.62 34.54
CA LEU A 1104 -4.41 -26.22 34.12
C LEU A 1104 -3.14 -25.65 34.78
N TYR A 1105 -3.22 -24.67 35.67
CA TYR A 1105 -2.04 -24.00 36.28
C TYR A 1105 -1.95 -24.07 37.81
N ALA A 1106 -2.75 -24.93 38.45
CA ALA A 1106 -2.66 -25.18 39.89
C ALA A 1106 -1.73 -26.37 40.20
N ASN A 1107 -0.41 -26.16 40.22
CA ASN A 1107 0.57 -26.87 41.09
C ASN A 1107 2.03 -26.50 40.74
N GLY A 1108 2.79 -26.00 41.72
CA GLY A 1108 4.26 -25.82 41.63
C GLY A 1108 4.75 -24.43 42.06
N PRO A 1109 5.59 -24.31 43.11
CA PRO A 1109 6.14 -23.02 43.53
C PRO A 1109 7.39 -22.64 42.74
N MET A 1110 7.43 -21.43 42.17
CA MET A 1110 8.66 -20.83 41.63
C MET A 1110 8.91 -19.47 42.27
N GLN A 1111 10.17 -19.16 42.58
CA GLN A 1111 10.56 -18.05 43.45
C GLN A 1111 10.51 -16.67 42.76
N VAL A 1112 10.47 -15.62 43.58
CA VAL A 1112 10.20 -14.23 43.18
C VAL A 1112 11.44 -13.53 42.62
N GLU A 1113 11.43 -13.18 41.33
CA GLU A 1113 12.33 -12.17 40.72
C GLU A 1113 11.58 -10.90 40.24
N GLY A 1114 10.56 -10.48 40.99
CA GLY A 1114 9.67 -9.37 40.60
C GLY A 1114 10.30 -7.96 40.51
N LEU A 1115 11.57 -7.79 40.90
CA LEU A 1115 12.21 -6.47 41.06
C LEU A 1115 12.86 -5.90 39.78
N ASN A 1116 13.15 -6.71 38.76
CA ASN A 1116 13.93 -6.27 37.59
C ASN A 1116 13.12 -5.62 36.45
N PHE A 1117 11.79 -5.64 36.51
CA PHE A 1117 10.93 -5.23 35.38
C PHE A 1117 10.65 -3.71 35.35
N LEU A 1118 10.13 -3.14 36.44
CA LEU A 1118 9.78 -1.71 36.50
C LEU A 1118 10.98 -0.77 36.33
N GLN A 1119 12.18 -1.21 36.70
CA GLN A 1119 13.43 -0.45 36.51
C GLN A 1119 13.96 -0.50 35.05
N ARG A 1120 13.27 -1.19 34.14
CA ARG A 1120 13.58 -1.26 32.69
C ARG A 1120 12.45 -0.74 31.79
N CYS A 1121 11.32 -0.35 32.39
CA CYS A 1121 10.12 0.15 31.72
C CYS A 1121 9.81 1.63 32.04
N LEU A 1122 10.59 2.22 32.96
CA LEU A 1122 10.72 3.65 33.23
C LEU A 1122 12.12 4.11 32.78
#